data_AF-A0A2U3NH94-F1
#
_entry.id   AF-A0A2U3NH94-F1
#
_cell.length_a   1.000
_cell.length_b   1.000
_cell.length_c   1.000
_cell.angle_alpha   90.00
_cell.angle_beta   90.00
_cell.angle_gamma   90.00
#
_symmetry.space_group_name_H-M   'P 1'
#
loop_
_entity.id
_entity.type
_entity.pdbx_description
1 polymer ?
#
loop_
_entity_poly.entity_id
_entity_poly.type
_entity_poly.pdbx_seq_one_letter_code
_entity_poly.pdbx_strand_id
1 'polypeptide(L)'
;VKWVTFHGDDGERVGVLSGADIYATPSGVTLLELIGRGVDGLREAGEDALRSPSAVARLDRVRLLAPIPRPPSIRDSLCFLDHMRNCQAALGAGRALADTWYRIPAFYFACPATVLGPYDDAPMAPGSAWQDFELEIAAVIGTAGSDLTVEEAERAIVGYTIFNDWSARDLQQLEGQLAIGQGKGKDSGVTLGPYLVTPDELEPHRRDGKLDLQVTALVNDTVIGSGSTAQMDWTFGEIISYVSRGVMLTPGDVIGSGTVPTCTLVEHLNPAALESFPGWLRHGDVVTLRVEGLGETRQTVRSRRAPHPLPARPNPDAAPAPARVNHAPAKVPYTRGLHKVADRVWAWTLPDGGYGWSNAGLVAGDGASLLVDTLFDLALTREMLDAMRPITEAAPITDALITHSNGDHTHGNQLLDASVRILAARGTAEEIAHGMAPEMLAMVQTANLGPVATPYARDRFGHFEFGGITLRNADQTFDYELTIDVGGRRVDMLNLGPAHTAADSVVHVPDAGVLFGGDLLFIGCTPIVWAGPIANWIRACDVMIALDAPIVVPGHGPVTDPDGIRAVRGYLAHVAAHAEDAHRRGLSWAEAADTIELGEYATWLDAERVVVNVYQRYRELDPGTPPLEVMALLVMQAEWLARRSG
;
A
#
# COMPACT_ATOMS: atom_id res chain seq x y z
N VAL A 1 -32.23 -23.02 -13.37
CA VAL A 1 -31.47 -23.98 -12.53
C VAL A 1 -30.20 -23.37 -11.93
N LYS A 2 -29.84 -23.73 -10.68
CA LYS A 2 -28.55 -23.38 -10.05
C LYS A 2 -27.64 -24.60 -9.95
N TRP A 3 -26.46 -24.54 -10.57
CA TRP A 3 -25.45 -25.60 -10.55
C TRP A 3 -24.35 -25.31 -9.54
N VAL A 4 -23.92 -26.35 -8.84
CA VAL A 4 -22.81 -26.32 -7.88
C VAL A 4 -21.78 -27.40 -8.20
N THR A 5 -20.52 -27.07 -7.93
CA THR A 5 -19.43 -28.04 -7.84
C THR A 5 -18.97 -28.06 -6.38
N PHE A 6 -18.83 -29.25 -5.80
CA PHE A 6 -18.56 -29.41 -4.37
C PHE A 6 -17.69 -30.63 -4.11
N HIS A 7 -17.05 -30.66 -2.94
CA HIS A 7 -16.30 -31.82 -2.48
C HIS A 7 -17.26 -32.79 -1.77
N GLY A 8 -17.54 -33.93 -2.39
CA GLY A 8 -18.27 -35.06 -1.80
C GLY A 8 -17.34 -36.13 -1.24
N ASP A 9 -17.91 -37.26 -0.82
CA ASP A 9 -17.16 -38.38 -0.23
C ASP A 9 -16.16 -39.01 -1.21
N ASP A 10 -16.48 -39.00 -2.51
CA ASP A 10 -15.66 -39.57 -3.59
C ASP A 10 -14.81 -38.51 -4.33
N GLY A 11 -14.66 -37.30 -3.77
CA GLY A 11 -13.94 -36.19 -4.38
C GLY A 11 -14.84 -35.13 -5.02
N GLU A 12 -14.42 -34.52 -6.13
CA GLU A 12 -15.19 -33.49 -6.83
C GLU A 12 -16.51 -34.05 -7.40
N ARG A 13 -17.62 -33.40 -7.05
CA ARG A 13 -18.98 -33.76 -7.47
C ARG A 13 -19.71 -32.51 -7.98
N VAL A 14 -20.70 -32.75 -8.84
CA VAL A 14 -21.54 -31.71 -9.43
C VAL A 14 -22.99 -32.01 -9.12
N GLY A 15 -23.80 -30.98 -8.93
CA GLY A 15 -25.22 -31.16 -8.68
C GLY A 15 -26.03 -29.90 -8.92
N VAL A 16 -27.35 -30.09 -8.89
CA VAL A 16 -28.32 -29.00 -8.93
C VAL A 16 -28.73 -28.64 -7.50
N LEU A 17 -28.65 -27.36 -7.16
CA LEU A 17 -29.16 -26.85 -5.90
C LEU A 17 -30.67 -26.59 -6.01
N SER A 18 -31.45 -27.17 -5.09
CA SER A 18 -32.86 -26.87 -4.91
C SER A 18 -33.19 -26.79 -3.42
N GLY A 19 -33.63 -25.61 -2.97
CA GLY A 19 -33.74 -25.30 -1.54
C GLY A 19 -32.37 -25.35 -0.85
N ALA A 20 -32.24 -26.19 0.17
CA ALA A 20 -30.99 -26.38 0.92
C ALA A 20 -30.21 -27.63 0.50
N ASP A 21 -30.71 -28.36 -0.50
CA ASP A 21 -30.20 -29.67 -0.90
C ASP A 21 -29.59 -29.62 -2.31
N ILE A 22 -28.50 -30.35 -2.48
CA ILE A 22 -27.77 -30.54 -3.72
C ILE A 22 -28.09 -31.94 -4.23
N TYR A 23 -28.68 -31.99 -5.42
CA TYR A 23 -29.04 -33.21 -6.12
C TYR A 23 -27.91 -33.57 -7.08
N ALA A 24 -27.08 -34.54 -6.68
CA ALA A 24 -25.82 -34.83 -7.34
C ALA A 24 -25.99 -35.66 -8.61
N THR A 25 -25.27 -35.27 -9.67
CA THR A 25 -25.08 -36.07 -10.88
C THR A 25 -24.21 -37.30 -10.58
N PRO A 26 -24.18 -38.31 -11.47
CA PRO A 26 -23.29 -39.47 -11.31
C PRO A 26 -21.83 -39.09 -11.06
N SER A 27 -21.12 -39.85 -10.23
CA SER A 27 -19.69 -39.63 -9.96
C SER A 27 -18.86 -39.62 -11.25
N GLY A 28 -17.82 -38.79 -11.27
CA GLY A 28 -16.92 -38.65 -12.43
C GLY A 28 -17.41 -37.71 -13.53
N VAL A 29 -18.61 -37.13 -13.40
CA VAL A 29 -19.13 -36.09 -14.30
C VAL A 29 -18.74 -34.71 -13.77
N THR A 30 -18.13 -33.89 -14.63
CA THR A 30 -17.79 -32.49 -14.30
C THR A 30 -18.80 -31.49 -14.87
N LEU A 31 -18.89 -30.28 -14.29
CA LEU A 31 -19.81 -29.26 -14.79
C LEU A 31 -19.38 -28.80 -16.18
N LEU A 32 -18.08 -28.77 -16.44
CA LEU A 32 -17.52 -28.44 -17.75
C LEU A 32 -17.97 -29.43 -18.83
N GLU A 33 -17.97 -30.74 -18.55
CA GLU A 33 -18.49 -31.74 -19.48
C GLU A 33 -19.99 -31.58 -19.74
N LEU A 34 -20.77 -31.20 -18.73
CA LEU A 34 -22.21 -30.94 -18.89
C LEU A 34 -22.47 -29.69 -19.71
N ILE A 35 -21.71 -28.62 -19.47
CA ILE A 35 -21.73 -27.39 -20.28
C ILE A 35 -21.37 -27.71 -21.74
N GLY A 36 -20.40 -28.61 -21.97
CA GLY A 36 -20.02 -29.08 -23.30
C GLY A 36 -21.13 -29.81 -24.07
N ARG A 37 -22.22 -30.21 -23.42
CA ARG A 37 -23.43 -30.76 -24.06
C ARG A 37 -24.38 -29.68 -24.59
N GLY A 38 -24.02 -28.41 -24.41
CA GLY A 38 -24.86 -27.26 -24.75
C GLY A 38 -25.98 -27.01 -23.75
N VAL A 39 -26.74 -25.94 -23.98
CA VAL A 39 -27.80 -25.46 -23.08
C VAL A 39 -28.86 -26.54 -22.80
N ASP A 40 -29.33 -27.23 -23.84
CA ASP A 40 -30.33 -28.29 -23.70
C ASP A 40 -29.80 -29.51 -22.94
N GLY A 41 -28.57 -29.94 -23.24
CA GLY A 41 -27.94 -31.06 -22.54
C GLY A 41 -27.68 -30.77 -21.07
N LEU A 42 -27.30 -29.54 -20.72
CA LEU A 42 -27.19 -29.10 -19.32
C LEU A 42 -28.55 -29.11 -18.64
N ARG A 43 -29.60 -28.57 -19.29
CA ARG A 43 -30.97 -28.56 -18.74
C ARG A 43 -31.47 -29.98 -18.46
N GLU A 44 -31.35 -30.89 -19.43
CA GLU A 44 -31.76 -32.29 -19.28
C GLU A 44 -31.01 -32.99 -18.14
N ALA A 45 -29.70 -32.79 -18.04
CA ALA A 45 -28.91 -33.34 -16.94
C ALA A 45 -29.37 -32.81 -15.57
N GLY A 46 -29.82 -31.56 -15.50
CA GLY A 46 -30.34 -30.97 -14.28
C GLY A 46 -31.71 -31.54 -13.88
N GLU A 47 -32.61 -31.70 -14.85
CA GLU A 47 -33.91 -32.35 -14.67
C GLU A 47 -33.75 -33.80 -14.21
N ASP A 48 -32.78 -34.53 -14.77
CA ASP A 48 -32.46 -35.90 -14.38
C ASP A 48 -31.87 -35.97 -12.97
N ALA A 49 -30.95 -35.06 -12.61
CA ALA A 49 -30.38 -34.98 -11.27
C ALA A 49 -31.47 -34.73 -10.21
N LEU A 50 -32.43 -33.84 -10.48
CA LEU A 50 -33.55 -33.59 -9.57
C LEU A 50 -34.51 -34.78 -9.44
N ARG A 51 -34.72 -35.53 -10.53
CA ARG A 51 -35.67 -36.65 -10.58
C ARG A 51 -35.11 -37.94 -10.00
N SER A 52 -33.84 -38.22 -10.24
CA SER A 52 -33.16 -39.45 -9.86
C SER A 52 -31.69 -39.19 -9.49
N PRO A 53 -31.43 -38.45 -8.39
CA PRO A 53 -30.07 -38.10 -7.98
C PRO A 53 -29.27 -39.35 -7.63
N SER A 54 -27.97 -39.32 -7.92
CA SER A 54 -27.05 -40.36 -7.44
C SER A 54 -26.76 -40.25 -5.94
N ALA A 55 -26.86 -39.03 -5.40
CA ALA A 55 -26.78 -38.70 -3.98
C ALA A 55 -27.47 -37.35 -3.73
N VAL A 56 -27.93 -37.14 -2.50
CA VAL A 56 -28.43 -35.84 -2.05
C VAL A 56 -27.55 -35.37 -0.89
N ALA A 57 -26.98 -34.18 -1.01
CA ALA A 57 -26.12 -33.58 0.00
C ALA A 57 -26.69 -32.24 0.46
N ARG A 58 -26.52 -31.89 1.74
CA ARG A 58 -26.90 -30.57 2.24
C ARG A 58 -25.84 -29.53 1.87
N LEU A 59 -26.26 -28.36 1.39
CA LEU A 59 -25.36 -27.26 1.04
C LEU A 59 -24.42 -26.86 2.19
N ASP A 60 -24.93 -26.80 3.42
CA ASP A 60 -24.17 -26.41 4.61
C ASP A 60 -23.27 -27.52 5.18
N ARG A 61 -23.29 -28.72 4.58
CA ARG A 61 -22.47 -29.87 5.00
C ARG A 61 -21.37 -30.22 4.01
N VAL A 62 -21.25 -29.48 2.91
CA VAL A 62 -20.23 -29.70 1.89
C VAL A 62 -19.35 -28.48 1.73
N ARG A 63 -18.13 -28.69 1.25
CA ARG A 63 -17.28 -27.60 0.78
C ARG A 63 -17.59 -27.32 -0.69
N LEU A 64 -18.07 -26.13 -0.99
CA LEU A 64 -18.21 -25.68 -2.38
C LEU A 64 -16.85 -25.40 -3.01
N LEU A 65 -16.73 -25.74 -4.29
CA LEU A 65 -15.64 -25.35 -5.18
C LEU A 65 -16.16 -24.26 -6.13
N ALA A 66 -15.29 -23.67 -6.92
CA ALA A 66 -15.74 -22.83 -8.04
C ALA A 66 -16.67 -23.67 -8.96
N PRO A 67 -17.73 -23.10 -9.55
CA PRO A 67 -18.61 -23.85 -10.44
C PRO A 67 -17.84 -24.55 -11.57
N ILE A 68 -16.83 -23.88 -12.11
CA ILE A 68 -15.88 -24.44 -13.08
C ILE A 68 -14.48 -24.25 -12.48
N PRO A 69 -13.93 -25.24 -11.75
CA PRO A 69 -12.63 -25.09 -11.09
C PRO A 69 -11.45 -24.88 -12.05
N ARG A 70 -11.60 -25.32 -13.30
CA ARG A 70 -10.57 -25.23 -14.35
C ARG A 70 -11.23 -24.83 -15.68
N PRO A 71 -11.62 -23.55 -15.85
CA PRO A 71 -12.21 -23.09 -17.10
C PRO A 71 -11.16 -23.15 -18.24
N PRO A 72 -11.57 -23.37 -19.51
CA PRO A 72 -10.63 -23.41 -20.63
C PRO A 72 -9.91 -22.07 -20.85
N SER A 73 -10.63 -20.96 -20.68
CA SER A 73 -10.06 -19.61 -20.66
C SER A 73 -10.87 -18.69 -19.77
N ILE A 74 -10.22 -17.62 -19.30
CA ILE A 74 -10.86 -16.51 -18.60
C ILE A 74 -10.44 -15.22 -19.30
N ARG A 75 -11.43 -14.44 -19.74
CA ARG A 75 -11.21 -13.11 -20.28
C ARG A 75 -12.03 -12.14 -19.47
N ASP A 76 -11.34 -11.29 -18.73
CA ASP A 76 -12.00 -10.31 -17.91
C ASP A 76 -12.03 -8.95 -18.59
N SER A 77 -13.19 -8.31 -18.55
CA SER A 77 -13.55 -7.17 -19.39
C SER A 77 -13.63 -5.90 -18.58
N LEU A 78 -13.80 -4.75 -19.23
CA LEU A 78 -13.97 -3.47 -18.54
C LEU A 78 -15.24 -2.79 -19.06
N CYS A 79 -16.40 -3.40 -18.81
CA CYS A 79 -17.67 -2.97 -19.38
C CYS A 79 -18.32 -1.78 -18.66
N PHE A 80 -17.80 -1.39 -17.49
CA PHE A 80 -18.27 -0.23 -16.73
C PHE A 80 -17.30 0.94 -16.91
N LEU A 81 -17.66 1.91 -17.75
CA LEU A 81 -16.80 3.07 -18.01
C LEU A 81 -16.68 3.98 -16.77
N ASP A 82 -17.70 4.02 -15.91
CA ASP A 82 -17.63 4.78 -14.66
C ASP A 82 -16.60 4.23 -13.68
N HIS A 83 -16.40 2.91 -13.63
CA HIS A 83 -15.28 2.31 -12.87
C HIS A 83 -13.93 2.86 -13.37
N MET A 84 -13.73 2.92 -14.69
CA MET A 84 -12.51 3.48 -15.27
C MET A 84 -12.31 4.97 -14.95
N ARG A 85 -13.40 5.76 -14.97
CA ARG A 85 -13.35 7.17 -14.61
C ARG A 85 -12.98 7.37 -13.14
N ASN A 86 -13.48 6.51 -12.26
CA ASN A 86 -13.20 6.56 -10.83
C ASN A 86 -11.75 6.16 -10.54
N CYS A 87 -11.25 5.09 -11.17
CA CYS A 87 -9.85 4.68 -11.09
C CYS A 87 -8.89 5.78 -11.60
N GLN A 88 -9.20 6.45 -12.71
CA GLN A 88 -8.37 7.57 -13.20
C GLN A 88 -8.34 8.74 -12.20
N ALA A 89 -9.49 9.10 -11.61
CA ALA A 89 -9.56 10.13 -10.59
C ALA A 89 -8.77 9.78 -9.33
N ALA A 90 -8.89 8.54 -8.86
CA ALA A 90 -8.16 8.03 -7.70
C ALA A 90 -6.64 8.09 -7.89
N LEU A 91 -6.17 7.93 -9.11
CA LEU A 91 -4.75 8.04 -9.48
C LEU A 91 -4.31 9.48 -9.80
N GLY A 92 -5.15 10.49 -9.51
CA GLY A 92 -4.83 11.91 -9.70
C GLY A 92 -4.97 12.40 -11.15
N ALA A 93 -5.52 11.59 -12.05
CA ALA A 93 -5.88 12.03 -13.40
C ALA A 93 -7.31 12.59 -13.45
N GLY A 94 -7.69 13.19 -14.58
CA GLY A 94 -9.09 13.61 -14.80
C GLY A 94 -10.03 12.43 -15.03
N ARG A 95 -11.34 12.67 -15.01
CA ARG A 95 -12.38 11.65 -15.34
C ARG A 95 -12.61 11.47 -16.85
N ALA A 96 -11.77 12.07 -17.69
CA ALA A 96 -11.94 12.04 -19.13
C ALA A 96 -11.27 10.79 -19.72
N LEU A 97 -12.09 9.84 -20.17
CA LEU A 97 -11.61 8.65 -20.87
C LEU A 97 -11.17 9.00 -22.30
N ALA A 98 -10.12 8.33 -22.78
CA ALA A 98 -9.71 8.41 -24.18
C ALA A 98 -10.80 7.88 -25.13
N ASP A 99 -10.87 8.40 -26.35
CA ASP A 99 -11.85 8.04 -27.39
C ASP A 99 -11.95 6.52 -27.63
N THR A 100 -10.84 5.79 -27.50
CA THR A 100 -10.78 4.33 -27.69
C THR A 100 -11.75 3.57 -26.79
N TRP A 101 -12.01 4.04 -25.56
CA TRP A 101 -12.95 3.39 -24.61
C TRP A 101 -14.39 3.32 -25.13
N TYR A 102 -14.77 4.22 -26.04
CA TYR A 102 -16.10 4.28 -26.64
C TYR A 102 -16.17 3.55 -28.00
N ARG A 103 -15.02 3.08 -28.50
CA ARG A 103 -14.93 2.44 -29.83
C ARG A 103 -14.84 0.93 -29.77
N ILE A 104 -14.19 0.41 -28.72
CA ILE A 104 -14.02 -1.03 -28.50
C ILE A 104 -14.15 -1.35 -27.01
N PRO A 105 -14.76 -2.48 -26.65
CA PRO A 105 -14.72 -2.95 -25.28
C PRO A 105 -13.32 -3.52 -24.98
N ALA A 106 -12.78 -3.18 -23.81
CA ALA A 106 -11.47 -3.66 -23.36
C ALA A 106 -11.61 -4.96 -22.57
N PHE A 107 -10.62 -5.85 -22.70
CA PHE A 107 -10.49 -7.06 -21.88
C PHE A 107 -9.02 -7.49 -21.79
N TYR A 108 -8.71 -8.33 -20.80
CA TYR A 108 -7.42 -9.00 -20.67
C TYR A 108 -7.61 -10.49 -20.36
N PHE A 109 -6.54 -11.28 -20.43
CA PHE A 109 -6.58 -12.70 -20.08
C PHE A 109 -6.20 -12.90 -18.61
N ALA A 110 -7.13 -13.44 -17.82
CA ALA A 110 -6.84 -13.87 -16.45
C ALA A 110 -6.36 -15.33 -16.44
N CYS A 111 -5.59 -15.71 -15.41
CA CYS A 111 -4.97 -17.02 -15.31
C CYS A 111 -5.97 -18.09 -14.84
N PRO A 112 -6.35 -19.09 -15.68
CA PRO A 112 -7.30 -20.12 -15.25
C PRO A 112 -6.75 -21.03 -14.14
N ALA A 113 -5.43 -21.04 -13.94
CA ALA A 113 -4.77 -21.86 -12.92
C ALA A 113 -4.93 -21.29 -11.50
N THR A 114 -5.45 -20.07 -11.35
CA THR A 114 -5.59 -19.39 -10.05
C THR A 114 -7.05 -19.19 -9.63
N VAL A 115 -7.96 -19.97 -10.23
CA VAL A 115 -9.37 -19.99 -9.83
C VAL A 115 -9.52 -20.51 -8.40
N LEU A 116 -10.26 -19.74 -7.60
CA LEU A 116 -10.63 -20.03 -6.22
C LEU A 116 -12.13 -20.31 -6.12
N GLY A 117 -12.51 -21.22 -5.23
CA GLY A 117 -13.90 -21.41 -4.85
C GLY A 117 -14.47 -20.25 -4.05
N PRO A 118 -15.81 -20.21 -3.87
CA PRO A 118 -16.51 -19.09 -3.25
C PRO A 118 -16.15 -18.85 -1.77
N TYR A 119 -15.56 -19.85 -1.11
CA TYR A 119 -15.20 -19.82 0.31
C TYR A 119 -13.74 -20.23 0.57
N ASP A 120 -12.91 -20.25 -0.49
CA ASP A 120 -11.48 -20.49 -0.34
C ASP A 120 -10.78 -19.25 0.20
N ASP A 121 -9.65 -19.46 0.89
CA ASP A 121 -8.76 -18.37 1.28
C ASP A 121 -8.12 -17.74 0.03
N ALA A 122 -8.12 -16.41 -0.04
CA ALA A 122 -7.56 -15.65 -1.15
C ALA A 122 -6.10 -15.27 -0.86
N PRO A 123 -5.13 -15.67 -1.69
CA PRO A 123 -3.75 -15.30 -1.49
C PRO A 123 -3.50 -13.85 -1.91
N MET A 124 -2.77 -13.09 -1.08
CA MET A 124 -2.17 -11.83 -1.53
C MET A 124 -1.14 -12.11 -2.63
N ALA A 125 -1.08 -11.24 -3.64
CA ALA A 125 -0.06 -11.30 -4.66
C ALA A 125 1.34 -11.17 -4.02
N PRO A 126 2.29 -12.05 -4.35
CA PRO A 126 3.64 -11.96 -3.80
C PRO A 126 4.29 -10.60 -4.06
N GLY A 127 4.67 -9.91 -2.99
CA GLY A 127 5.32 -8.60 -3.06
C GLY A 127 4.37 -7.42 -3.20
N SER A 128 3.06 -7.64 -3.18
CA SER A 128 2.08 -6.56 -3.18
C SER A 128 1.82 -6.05 -1.76
N ALA A 129 1.82 -4.72 -1.61
CA ALA A 129 1.27 -4.01 -0.47
C ALA A 129 -0.16 -3.51 -0.75
N TRP A 130 -0.57 -3.47 -2.02
CA TRP A 130 -1.81 -2.84 -2.49
C TRP A 130 -2.81 -3.86 -3.00
N GLN A 131 -3.14 -4.82 -2.13
CA GLN A 131 -4.08 -5.87 -2.45
C GLN A 131 -5.51 -5.33 -2.41
N ASP A 132 -6.27 -5.67 -3.44
CA ASP A 132 -7.62 -5.21 -3.70
C ASP A 132 -8.52 -6.37 -4.14
N PHE A 133 -9.83 -6.16 -4.04
CA PHE A 133 -10.88 -7.01 -4.60
C PHE A 133 -11.65 -6.21 -5.66
N GLU A 134 -12.34 -6.91 -6.54
CA GLU A 134 -13.16 -6.32 -7.60
C GLU A 134 -14.42 -7.16 -7.78
N LEU A 135 -15.56 -6.65 -7.29
CA LEU A 135 -16.83 -7.36 -7.42
C LEU A 135 -17.41 -7.21 -8.82
N GLU A 136 -17.58 -8.36 -9.47
CA GLU A 136 -18.10 -8.47 -10.82
C GLU A 136 -19.06 -9.65 -10.97
N ILE A 137 -19.59 -9.81 -12.17
CA ILE A 137 -20.26 -11.04 -12.59
C ILE A 137 -19.60 -11.55 -13.86
N ALA A 138 -19.74 -12.84 -14.14
CA ALA A 138 -19.25 -13.43 -15.38
C ALA A 138 -20.34 -14.21 -16.11
N ALA A 139 -20.29 -14.14 -17.44
CA ALA A 139 -21.02 -15.01 -18.33
C ALA A 139 -20.15 -16.23 -18.69
N VAL A 140 -20.76 -17.41 -18.73
CA VAL A 140 -20.11 -18.65 -19.14
C VAL A 140 -20.63 -19.08 -20.50
N ILE A 141 -19.73 -19.40 -21.41
CA ILE A 141 -20.07 -19.88 -22.75
C ILE A 141 -20.54 -21.34 -22.68
N GLY A 142 -21.68 -21.68 -23.30
CA GLY A 142 -22.14 -23.07 -23.48
C GLY A 142 -22.14 -23.55 -24.93
N THR A 143 -22.23 -22.62 -25.88
CA THR A 143 -22.23 -22.95 -27.30
C THR A 143 -20.94 -22.40 -27.92
N ALA A 144 -20.15 -23.28 -28.51
CA ALA A 144 -18.92 -22.89 -29.20
C ALA A 144 -19.21 -21.96 -30.39
N GLY A 145 -18.31 -21.03 -30.68
CA GLY A 145 -18.43 -20.17 -31.86
C GLY A 145 -17.30 -19.17 -32.02
N SER A 146 -17.11 -18.69 -33.25
CA SER A 146 -16.16 -17.64 -33.62
C SER A 146 -16.86 -16.59 -34.46
N ASP A 147 -16.39 -15.35 -34.40
CA ASP A 147 -16.91 -14.21 -35.17
C ASP A 147 -18.43 -14.02 -35.00
N LEU A 148 -18.92 -14.24 -33.77
CA LEU A 148 -20.35 -14.25 -33.43
C LEU A 148 -20.96 -12.85 -33.60
N THR A 149 -22.20 -12.77 -34.09
CA THR A 149 -23.00 -11.54 -33.92
C THR A 149 -23.35 -11.32 -32.46
N VAL A 150 -23.78 -10.11 -32.09
CA VAL A 150 -24.20 -9.80 -30.71
C VAL A 150 -25.32 -10.73 -30.22
N GLU A 151 -26.27 -11.06 -31.10
CA GLU A 151 -27.39 -11.94 -30.77
C GLU A 151 -26.96 -13.41 -30.65
N GLU A 152 -26.02 -13.86 -31.49
CA GLU A 152 -25.42 -15.20 -31.36
C GLU A 152 -24.61 -15.32 -30.08
N ALA A 153 -23.84 -14.27 -29.76
CA ALA A 153 -23.05 -14.16 -28.54
C ALA A 153 -23.92 -14.23 -27.27
N GLU A 154 -25.03 -13.48 -27.20
CA GLU A 154 -25.97 -13.55 -26.07
C GLU A 154 -26.58 -14.96 -25.93
N ARG A 155 -26.96 -15.59 -27.06
CA ARG A 155 -27.49 -16.97 -27.07
C ARG A 155 -26.45 -18.03 -26.71
N ALA A 156 -25.16 -17.73 -26.84
CA ALA A 156 -24.09 -18.66 -26.50
C ALA A 156 -23.88 -18.81 -24.99
N ILE A 157 -24.46 -17.92 -24.18
CA ILE A 157 -24.31 -17.92 -22.71
C ILE A 157 -25.17 -19.04 -22.09
N VAL A 158 -24.53 -19.92 -21.30
CA VAL A 158 -25.21 -21.01 -20.58
C VAL A 158 -25.59 -20.64 -19.15
N GLY A 159 -24.93 -19.64 -18.59
CA GLY A 159 -25.22 -19.16 -17.24
C GLY A 159 -24.28 -18.07 -16.78
N TYR A 160 -24.54 -17.59 -15.57
CA TYR A 160 -23.81 -16.52 -14.92
C TYR A 160 -23.33 -16.93 -13.53
N THR A 161 -22.25 -16.31 -13.06
CA THR A 161 -21.68 -16.54 -11.72
C THR A 161 -21.10 -15.24 -11.17
N ILE A 162 -20.87 -15.15 -9.85
CA ILE A 162 -20.11 -14.03 -9.28
C ILE A 162 -18.65 -14.22 -9.67
N PHE A 163 -17.99 -13.12 -10.00
CA PHE A 163 -16.58 -13.06 -10.34
C PHE A 163 -15.92 -12.06 -9.40
N ASN A 164 -14.83 -12.45 -8.75
CA ASN A 164 -13.96 -11.53 -8.03
C ASN A 164 -12.59 -11.52 -8.68
N ASP A 165 -12.16 -10.37 -9.20
CA ASP A 165 -10.83 -10.17 -9.75
C ASP A 165 -9.86 -9.71 -8.65
N TRP A 166 -8.96 -10.59 -8.20
CA TRP A 166 -8.02 -10.22 -7.13
C TRP A 166 -6.85 -9.40 -7.69
N SER A 167 -6.84 -8.12 -7.32
CA SER A 167 -5.94 -7.12 -7.89
C SER A 167 -4.81 -6.71 -6.95
N ALA A 168 -3.58 -6.73 -7.45
CA ALA A 168 -2.42 -6.08 -6.81
C ALA A 168 -2.09 -4.77 -7.54
N ARG A 169 -2.60 -3.65 -7.01
CA ARG A 169 -2.62 -2.36 -7.73
C ARG A 169 -1.23 -1.77 -7.95
N ASP A 170 -0.31 -2.01 -7.03
CA ASP A 170 1.10 -1.61 -7.10
C ASP A 170 1.83 -2.34 -8.23
N LEU A 171 1.68 -3.67 -8.29
CA LEU A 171 2.26 -4.49 -9.36
C LEU A 171 1.62 -4.14 -10.71
N GLN A 172 0.30 -3.97 -10.75
CA GLN A 172 -0.45 -3.55 -11.94
C GLN A 172 0.07 -2.19 -12.48
N GLN A 173 0.28 -1.21 -11.60
CA GLN A 173 0.80 0.10 -11.98
C GLN A 173 2.23 0.04 -12.50
N LEU A 174 3.08 -0.77 -11.88
CA LEU A 174 4.46 -0.98 -12.31
C LEU A 174 4.52 -1.64 -13.69
N GLU A 175 3.80 -2.75 -13.89
CA GLU A 175 3.77 -3.50 -15.14
C GLU A 175 3.11 -2.73 -16.28
N GLY A 176 2.13 -1.87 -15.96
CA GLY A 176 1.46 -1.00 -16.94
C GLY A 176 2.42 -0.10 -17.73
N GLN A 177 3.59 0.22 -17.17
CA GLN A 177 4.64 1.00 -17.84
C GLN A 177 5.25 0.27 -19.05
N LEU A 178 5.15 -1.06 -19.10
CA LEU A 178 5.63 -1.88 -20.22
C LEU A 178 4.66 -1.88 -21.40
N ALA A 179 3.41 -1.47 -21.19
CA ALA A 179 2.34 -1.44 -22.20
C ALA A 179 2.09 -2.80 -22.92
N ILE A 180 2.31 -3.92 -22.23
CA ILE A 180 2.08 -5.28 -22.75
C ILE A 180 0.84 -5.99 -22.16
N GLY A 181 0.02 -5.27 -21.38
CA GLY A 181 -1.16 -5.82 -20.71
C GLY A 181 -0.92 -6.19 -19.24
N GLN A 182 -1.90 -6.87 -18.65
CA GLN A 182 -1.87 -7.27 -17.24
C GLN A 182 -0.97 -8.51 -17.04
N GLY A 183 -0.21 -8.52 -15.93
CA GLY A 183 0.68 -9.61 -15.54
C GLY A 183 0.47 -10.02 -14.08
N LYS A 184 1.51 -9.89 -13.27
CA LYS A 184 1.49 -10.22 -11.84
C LYS A 184 0.51 -9.39 -11.02
N GLY A 185 0.10 -8.21 -11.52
CA GLY A 185 -1.00 -7.45 -10.93
C GLY A 185 -2.35 -8.19 -10.88
N LYS A 186 -2.58 -9.19 -11.76
CA LYS A 186 -3.84 -9.95 -11.89
C LYS A 186 -3.67 -11.48 -11.82
N ASP A 187 -2.45 -11.95 -11.56
CA ASP A 187 -2.11 -13.39 -11.57
C ASP A 187 -2.39 -14.07 -10.22
N SER A 188 -2.83 -13.32 -9.19
CA SER A 188 -2.92 -13.82 -7.81
C SER A 188 -4.14 -14.72 -7.56
N GLY A 189 -5.27 -14.44 -8.20
CA GLY A 189 -6.47 -15.26 -8.08
C GLY A 189 -7.68 -14.67 -8.81
N VAL A 190 -8.62 -15.54 -9.13
CA VAL A 190 -9.99 -15.18 -9.53
C VAL A 190 -10.94 -16.04 -8.71
N THR A 191 -11.91 -15.45 -8.02
CA THR A 191 -12.96 -16.26 -7.37
C THR A 191 -14.17 -16.37 -8.27
N LEU A 192 -14.66 -17.60 -8.47
CA LEU A 192 -15.92 -17.88 -9.14
C LEU A 192 -16.89 -18.56 -8.19
N GLY A 193 -18.17 -18.17 -8.21
CA GLY A 193 -19.22 -18.89 -7.49
C GLY A 193 -20.25 -17.99 -6.83
N PRO A 194 -20.99 -18.49 -5.82
CA PRO A 194 -21.02 -19.90 -5.40
C PRO A 194 -21.69 -20.83 -6.42
N TYR A 195 -22.44 -20.28 -7.38
CA TYR A 195 -23.27 -21.03 -8.32
C TYR A 195 -22.98 -20.66 -9.77
N LEU A 196 -23.23 -21.59 -10.70
CA LEU A 196 -23.54 -21.24 -12.08
C LEU A 196 -25.07 -21.21 -12.22
N VAL A 197 -25.63 -20.04 -12.48
CA VAL A 197 -27.07 -19.81 -12.56
C VAL A 197 -27.48 -19.68 -14.03
N THR A 198 -28.43 -20.50 -14.47
CA THR A 198 -28.90 -20.46 -15.87
C THR A 198 -29.74 -19.21 -16.14
N PRO A 199 -29.79 -18.71 -17.40
CA PRO A 199 -30.47 -17.45 -17.73
C PRO A 199 -31.96 -17.39 -17.31
N ASP A 200 -32.68 -18.51 -17.37
CA ASP A 200 -34.10 -18.60 -16.99
C ASP A 200 -34.39 -18.22 -15.53
N GLU A 201 -33.46 -18.50 -14.61
CA GLU A 201 -33.60 -18.12 -13.18
C GLU A 201 -33.42 -16.62 -12.97
N LEU A 202 -32.71 -15.96 -13.89
CA LEU A 202 -32.38 -14.55 -13.80
C LEU A 202 -33.33 -13.67 -14.62
N GLU A 203 -34.24 -14.25 -15.39
CA GLU A 203 -35.25 -13.53 -16.15
C GLU A 203 -36.08 -12.54 -15.31
N PRO A 204 -36.45 -12.84 -14.04
CA PRO A 204 -37.11 -11.87 -13.17
C PRO A 204 -36.31 -10.58 -12.93
N HIS A 205 -34.99 -10.61 -13.13
CA HIS A 205 -34.06 -9.49 -12.97
C HIS A 205 -33.70 -8.82 -14.31
N ARG A 206 -34.22 -9.29 -15.45
CA ARG A 206 -33.95 -8.65 -16.75
C ARG A 206 -34.82 -7.40 -16.93
N ARG A 207 -34.20 -6.27 -17.29
CA ARG A 207 -34.86 -4.96 -17.52
C ARG A 207 -34.27 -4.35 -18.80
N ASP A 208 -35.14 -3.93 -19.73
CA ASP A 208 -34.74 -3.33 -21.00
C ASP A 208 -33.65 -4.11 -21.77
N GLY A 209 -33.77 -5.44 -21.74
CA GLY A 209 -32.81 -6.35 -22.39
C GLY A 209 -31.51 -6.57 -21.62
N LYS A 210 -31.25 -5.85 -20.53
CA LYS A 210 -30.07 -6.00 -19.67
C LYS A 210 -30.39 -6.75 -18.40
N LEU A 211 -29.37 -7.41 -17.83
CA LEU A 211 -29.46 -8.05 -16.54
C LEU A 211 -29.21 -6.99 -15.45
N ASP A 212 -30.20 -6.72 -14.59
CA ASP A 212 -30.14 -5.73 -13.51
C ASP A 212 -30.09 -6.45 -12.15
N LEU A 213 -28.88 -6.77 -11.70
CA LEU A 213 -28.62 -7.37 -10.40
C LEU A 213 -28.04 -6.32 -9.47
N GLN A 214 -28.63 -6.22 -8.29
CA GLN A 214 -28.05 -5.43 -7.21
C GLN A 214 -26.84 -6.15 -6.62
N VAL A 215 -25.77 -5.40 -6.38
CA VAL A 215 -24.52 -5.94 -5.83
C VAL A 215 -24.08 -5.18 -4.58
N THR A 216 -23.36 -5.86 -3.69
CA THR A 216 -22.78 -5.24 -2.50
C THR A 216 -21.47 -5.93 -2.14
N ALA A 217 -20.44 -5.13 -1.88
CA ALA A 217 -19.14 -5.60 -1.43
C ALA A 217 -18.83 -5.15 0.00
N LEU A 218 -18.35 -6.08 0.82
CA LEU A 218 -18.00 -5.84 2.21
C LEU A 218 -16.57 -6.29 2.50
N VAL A 219 -15.88 -5.54 3.36
CA VAL A 219 -14.61 -5.94 3.98
C VAL A 219 -14.80 -5.90 5.49
N ASN A 220 -14.52 -7.01 6.18
CA ASN A 220 -14.70 -7.14 7.62
C ASN A 220 -16.09 -6.67 8.11
N ASP A 221 -17.13 -7.14 7.41
CA ASP A 221 -18.55 -6.79 7.63
C ASP A 221 -18.91 -5.30 7.43
N THR A 222 -17.97 -4.47 6.97
CA THR A 222 -18.19 -3.07 6.60
C THR A 222 -18.46 -2.95 5.11
N VAL A 223 -19.54 -2.26 4.74
CA VAL A 223 -19.88 -2.02 3.32
C VAL A 223 -18.86 -1.05 2.72
N ILE A 224 -18.17 -1.52 1.69
CA ILE A 224 -17.24 -0.70 0.91
C ILE A 224 -17.97 -0.06 -0.27
N GLY A 225 -18.82 -0.82 -0.95
CA GLY A 225 -19.54 -0.34 -2.13
C GLY A 225 -20.79 -1.15 -2.46
N SER A 226 -21.64 -0.56 -3.26
CA SER A 226 -22.87 -1.17 -3.79
C SER A 226 -23.21 -0.56 -5.14
N GLY A 227 -23.78 -1.35 -6.04
CA GLY A 227 -24.12 -0.89 -7.39
C GLY A 227 -25.08 -1.83 -8.10
N SER A 228 -25.20 -1.67 -9.41
CA SER A 228 -26.02 -2.54 -10.26
C SER A 228 -25.32 -2.89 -11.57
N THR A 229 -25.51 -4.12 -12.03
CA THR A 229 -25.03 -4.58 -13.34
C THR A 229 -25.76 -3.89 -14.51
N ALA A 230 -26.88 -3.20 -14.28
CA ALA A 230 -27.56 -2.40 -15.31
C ALA A 230 -26.69 -1.23 -15.82
N GLN A 231 -25.67 -0.84 -15.05
CA GLN A 231 -24.73 0.22 -15.41
C GLN A 231 -23.68 -0.21 -16.45
N MET A 232 -23.69 -1.46 -16.93
CA MET A 232 -22.80 -1.89 -18.00
C MET A 232 -23.02 -1.05 -19.26
N ASP A 233 -21.96 -0.37 -19.71
CA ASP A 233 -21.92 0.38 -20.97
C ASP A 233 -21.81 -0.58 -22.17
N TRP A 234 -21.04 -1.66 -22.00
CA TRP A 234 -20.93 -2.77 -22.97
C TRP A 234 -21.64 -4.01 -22.43
N THR A 235 -22.63 -4.53 -23.14
CA THR A 235 -23.36 -5.75 -22.75
C THR A 235 -22.51 -7.02 -22.95
N PHE A 236 -22.89 -8.13 -22.30
CA PHE A 236 -22.22 -9.43 -22.52
C PHE A 236 -22.24 -9.86 -23.99
N GLY A 237 -23.38 -9.72 -24.69
CA GLY A 237 -23.44 -9.98 -26.13
C GLY A 237 -22.44 -9.17 -26.95
N GLU A 238 -22.23 -7.88 -26.64
CA GLU A 238 -21.27 -7.03 -27.35
C GLU A 238 -19.82 -7.44 -27.08
N ILE A 239 -19.44 -7.66 -25.82
CA ILE A 239 -18.07 -8.07 -25.49
C ILE A 239 -17.77 -9.47 -26.01
N ILE A 240 -18.69 -10.44 -25.90
CA ILE A 240 -18.50 -11.79 -26.42
C ILE A 240 -18.37 -11.77 -27.95
N SER A 241 -19.21 -10.98 -28.63
CA SER A 241 -19.08 -10.76 -30.09
C SER A 241 -17.69 -10.22 -30.42
N TYR A 242 -17.20 -9.21 -29.68
CA TYR A 242 -15.86 -8.66 -29.88
C TYR A 242 -14.74 -9.67 -29.61
N VAL A 243 -14.82 -10.37 -28.49
CA VAL A 243 -13.85 -11.37 -28.02
C VAL A 243 -13.77 -12.57 -28.95
N SER A 244 -14.87 -12.95 -29.61
CA SER A 244 -14.91 -14.08 -30.55
C SER A 244 -14.27 -13.80 -31.92
N ARG A 245 -13.84 -12.57 -32.20
CA ARG A 245 -13.28 -12.19 -33.51
C ARG A 245 -11.99 -12.93 -33.79
N GLY A 246 -11.99 -13.79 -34.81
CA GLY A 246 -10.84 -14.59 -35.23
C GLY A 246 -10.42 -15.67 -34.24
N VAL A 247 -11.25 -16.03 -33.24
CA VAL A 247 -10.97 -17.07 -32.26
C VAL A 247 -12.22 -17.88 -31.93
N MET A 248 -12.07 -19.20 -31.82
CA MET A 248 -13.14 -20.10 -31.38
C MET A 248 -13.31 -20.00 -29.87
N LEU A 249 -14.47 -19.54 -29.41
CA LEU A 249 -14.93 -19.68 -28.03
C LEU A 249 -15.36 -21.12 -27.80
N THR A 250 -15.03 -21.65 -26.63
CA THR A 250 -15.33 -23.02 -26.24
C THR A 250 -16.27 -23.08 -25.04
N PRO A 251 -17.12 -24.12 -24.92
CA PRO A 251 -17.98 -24.28 -23.77
C PRO A 251 -17.16 -24.31 -22.47
N GLY A 252 -17.54 -23.49 -21.50
CA GLY A 252 -16.84 -23.26 -20.25
C GLY A 252 -15.92 -22.05 -20.23
N ASP A 253 -15.67 -21.38 -21.36
CA ASP A 253 -14.98 -20.08 -21.37
C ASP A 253 -15.74 -19.09 -20.48
N VAL A 254 -14.99 -18.35 -19.65
CA VAL A 254 -15.54 -17.38 -18.68
C VAL A 254 -15.22 -15.97 -19.15
N ILE A 255 -16.26 -15.15 -19.26
CA ILE A 255 -16.16 -13.75 -19.67
C ILE A 255 -16.62 -12.87 -18.50
N GLY A 256 -15.68 -12.20 -17.84
CA GLY A 256 -15.96 -11.27 -16.75
C GLY A 256 -16.54 -9.94 -17.26
N SER A 257 -17.37 -9.30 -16.45
CA SER A 257 -17.98 -8.00 -16.79
C SER A 257 -17.03 -6.83 -16.61
N GLY A 258 -15.98 -6.98 -15.82
CA GLY A 258 -15.33 -5.84 -15.18
C GLY A 258 -16.11 -5.39 -13.95
N THR A 259 -15.43 -4.60 -13.15
CA THR A 259 -15.87 -4.25 -11.79
C THR A 259 -17.09 -3.34 -11.82
N VAL A 260 -18.11 -3.69 -11.03
CA VAL A 260 -19.26 -2.80 -10.82
C VAL A 260 -18.77 -1.56 -10.07
N PRO A 261 -19.09 -0.33 -10.53
CA PRO A 261 -18.59 0.90 -9.91
C PRO A 261 -18.79 0.91 -8.40
N THR A 262 -17.81 1.48 -7.69
CA THR A 262 -17.68 1.55 -6.21
C THR A 262 -17.34 0.22 -5.52
N CYS A 263 -17.40 -0.92 -6.20
CA CYS A 263 -17.22 -2.23 -5.58
C CYS A 263 -15.78 -2.76 -5.69
N THR A 264 -14.81 -1.87 -5.43
CA THR A 264 -13.38 -2.14 -5.31
C THR A 264 -12.75 -1.06 -4.43
N LEU A 265 -11.63 -1.32 -3.76
CA LEU A 265 -11.01 -0.35 -2.84
C LEU A 265 -10.41 0.84 -3.59
N VAL A 266 -9.75 0.63 -4.73
CA VAL A 266 -9.03 1.70 -5.45
C VAL A 266 -9.92 2.91 -5.78
N GLU A 267 -11.21 2.72 -6.01
CA GLU A 267 -12.15 3.81 -6.29
C GLU A 267 -12.41 4.73 -5.09
N HIS A 268 -12.07 4.28 -3.88
CA HIS A 268 -12.18 5.06 -2.64
C HIS A 268 -10.87 5.74 -2.26
N LEU A 269 -9.79 5.54 -3.02
CA LEU A 269 -8.55 6.26 -2.83
C LEU A 269 -8.73 7.71 -3.30
N ASN A 270 -8.62 8.65 -2.38
CA ASN A 270 -8.57 10.08 -2.70
C ASN A 270 -7.24 10.66 -2.24
N PRO A 271 -6.32 11.01 -3.16
CA PRO A 271 -5.04 11.62 -2.79
C PRO A 271 -5.15 12.90 -1.96
N ALA A 272 -6.29 13.60 -1.99
CA ALA A 272 -6.55 14.82 -1.23
C ALA A 272 -7.32 14.59 0.09
N ALA A 273 -7.65 13.34 0.43
CA ALA A 273 -8.32 12.97 1.68
C ALA A 273 -7.96 11.52 2.02
N LEU A 274 -6.67 11.25 2.22
CA LEU A 274 -6.16 9.88 2.43
C LEU A 274 -6.72 9.24 3.71
N GLU A 275 -7.08 10.05 4.70
CA GLU A 275 -7.70 9.61 5.95
C GLU A 275 -9.09 8.97 5.76
N SER A 276 -9.74 9.19 4.60
CA SER A 276 -11.02 8.57 4.29
C SER A 276 -10.89 7.24 3.54
N PHE A 277 -9.69 6.88 3.09
CA PHE A 277 -9.45 5.62 2.40
C PHE A 277 -9.59 4.45 3.40
N PRO A 278 -10.44 3.44 3.13
CA PRO A 278 -10.61 2.30 4.03
C PRO A 278 -9.35 1.44 4.22
N GLY A 279 -8.32 1.66 3.40
CA GLY A 279 -7.07 0.90 3.41
C GLY A 279 -7.09 -0.25 2.38
N TRP A 280 -5.89 -0.74 2.05
CA TRP A 280 -5.72 -1.95 1.24
C TRP A 280 -5.94 -3.21 2.07
N LEU A 281 -6.23 -4.33 1.40
CA LEU A 281 -6.44 -5.61 2.08
C LEU A 281 -5.15 -6.13 2.72
N ARG A 282 -5.27 -6.60 3.96
CA ARG A 282 -4.20 -7.18 4.76
C ARG A 282 -4.48 -8.65 5.09
N HIS A 283 -3.47 -9.34 5.60
CA HIS A 283 -3.63 -10.70 6.10
C HIS A 283 -4.75 -10.76 7.14
N GLY A 284 -5.70 -11.68 6.95
CA GLY A 284 -6.81 -11.92 7.87
C GLY A 284 -8.08 -11.15 7.53
N ASP A 285 -8.02 -10.15 6.65
CA ASP A 285 -9.22 -9.45 6.18
C ASP A 285 -10.18 -10.41 5.48
N VAL A 286 -11.47 -10.18 5.67
CA VAL A 286 -12.53 -10.97 5.06
C VAL A 286 -13.28 -10.14 4.04
N VAL A 287 -13.26 -10.57 2.79
CA VAL A 287 -14.05 -9.98 1.71
C VAL A 287 -15.33 -10.81 1.52
N THR A 288 -16.49 -10.16 1.58
CA THR A 288 -17.80 -10.78 1.28
C THR A 288 -18.47 -10.06 0.12
N LEU A 289 -18.80 -10.80 -0.94
CA LEU A 289 -19.41 -10.23 -2.14
C LEU A 289 -20.77 -10.85 -2.39
N ARG A 290 -21.79 -10.00 -2.49
CA ARG A 290 -23.19 -10.39 -2.68
C ARG A 290 -23.69 -9.89 -4.01
N VAL A 291 -24.38 -10.77 -4.74
CA VAL A 291 -25.06 -10.43 -5.98
C VAL A 291 -26.44 -11.06 -5.97
N GLU A 292 -27.47 -10.24 -6.18
CA GLU A 292 -28.85 -10.69 -6.29
C GLU A 292 -28.98 -11.82 -7.32
N GLY A 293 -29.74 -12.87 -7.01
CA GLY A 293 -29.90 -14.05 -7.88
C GLY A 293 -28.70 -15.01 -7.91
N LEU A 294 -27.46 -14.52 -7.79
CA LEU A 294 -26.22 -15.32 -7.90
C LEU A 294 -25.63 -15.80 -6.57
N GLY A 295 -25.98 -15.16 -5.44
CA GLY A 295 -25.61 -15.63 -4.11
C GLY A 295 -24.52 -14.78 -3.44
N GLU A 296 -23.66 -15.44 -2.66
CA GLU A 296 -22.61 -14.80 -1.85
C GLU A 296 -21.30 -15.60 -1.92
N THR A 297 -20.18 -14.89 -2.09
CA THR A 297 -18.83 -15.40 -1.86
C THR A 297 -18.22 -14.75 -0.62
N ARG A 298 -17.35 -15.48 0.09
CA ARG A 298 -16.68 -14.99 1.29
C ARG A 298 -15.26 -15.58 1.40
N GLN A 299 -14.24 -14.75 1.24
CA GLN A 299 -12.83 -15.18 1.23
C GLN A 299 -12.05 -14.50 2.35
N THR A 300 -11.15 -15.25 3.00
CA THR A 300 -10.18 -14.67 3.95
C THR A 300 -8.87 -14.42 3.22
N VAL A 301 -8.36 -13.20 3.28
CA VAL A 301 -7.09 -12.80 2.66
C VAL A 301 -5.92 -13.39 3.43
N ARG A 302 -4.97 -14.00 2.71
CA ARG A 302 -3.78 -14.65 3.29
C ARG A 302 -2.52 -14.11 2.65
N SER A 303 -1.64 -13.56 3.50
CA SER A 303 -0.28 -13.20 3.08
C SER A 303 0.48 -14.38 2.47
N ARG A 304 1.31 -14.09 1.47
CA ARG A 304 2.27 -15.03 0.89
C ARG A 304 3.71 -14.62 1.23
N ARG A 305 4.63 -15.55 0.98
CA ARG A 305 6.07 -15.27 1.08
C ARG A 305 6.46 -14.15 0.12
N ALA A 306 7.39 -13.31 0.54
CA ALA A 306 8.00 -12.31 -0.33
C ALA A 306 8.60 -12.98 -1.58
N PRO A 307 8.55 -12.30 -2.74
CA PRO A 307 9.14 -12.82 -3.97
C PRO A 307 10.66 -12.93 -3.84
N HIS A 308 11.26 -13.86 -4.57
CA HIS A 308 12.71 -13.89 -4.69
C HIS A 308 13.17 -12.72 -5.56
N PRO A 309 14.11 -11.88 -5.08
CA PRO A 309 14.56 -10.73 -5.84
C PRO A 309 15.30 -11.17 -7.10
N LEU A 310 15.02 -10.48 -8.21
CA LEU A 310 15.79 -10.63 -9.45
C LEU A 310 16.96 -9.64 -9.44
N PRO A 311 18.14 -10.01 -9.98
CA PRO A 311 19.23 -9.06 -10.16
C PRO A 311 18.78 -7.90 -11.07
N ALA A 312 18.96 -6.67 -10.58
CA ALA A 312 18.67 -5.47 -11.35
C ALA A 312 19.48 -5.46 -12.66
N ARG A 313 18.85 -5.02 -13.75
CA ARG A 313 19.54 -4.79 -15.02
C ARG A 313 19.96 -3.32 -15.08
N PRO A 314 21.26 -3.01 -15.25
CA PRO A 314 21.67 -1.62 -15.42
C PRO A 314 21.05 -1.07 -16.70
N ASN A 315 20.49 0.13 -16.63
CA ASN A 315 20.09 0.87 -17.82
C ASN A 315 21.37 1.45 -18.46
N PRO A 316 21.81 0.96 -19.64
CA PRO A 316 23.04 1.43 -20.27
C PRO A 316 22.99 2.91 -20.68
N ASP A 317 21.78 3.46 -20.83
CA ASP A 317 21.56 4.85 -21.24
C ASP A 317 21.40 5.80 -20.03
N ALA A 318 21.32 5.27 -18.81
CA ALA A 318 21.24 6.10 -17.61
C ALA A 318 22.63 6.68 -17.28
N ALA A 319 22.68 7.99 -17.03
CA ALA A 319 23.87 8.60 -16.46
C ALA A 319 24.16 7.95 -15.08
N PRO A 320 25.43 7.64 -14.76
CA PRO A 320 25.78 7.17 -13.43
C PRO A 320 25.32 8.20 -12.39
N ALA A 321 24.54 7.76 -11.41
CA ALA A 321 24.20 8.62 -10.29
C ALA A 321 25.50 9.05 -9.58
N PRO A 322 25.70 10.34 -9.30
CA PRO A 322 26.83 10.77 -8.51
C PRO A 322 26.79 10.10 -7.14
N ALA A 323 27.95 9.67 -6.63
CA ALA A 323 28.02 9.10 -5.30
C ALA A 323 27.55 10.16 -4.29
N ARG A 324 26.46 9.86 -3.58
CA ARG A 324 25.99 10.70 -2.49
C ARG A 324 26.88 10.46 -1.28
N VAL A 325 27.57 11.49 -0.81
CA VAL A 325 28.51 11.41 0.31
C VAL A 325 28.20 12.54 1.27
N ASN A 326 27.97 12.19 2.54
CA ASN A 326 27.90 13.16 3.60
C ASN A 326 29.32 13.55 4.02
N HIS A 327 29.65 14.83 3.90
CA HIS A 327 30.98 15.36 4.20
C HIS A 327 31.12 15.92 5.62
N ALA A 328 30.08 15.82 6.46
CA ALA A 328 30.14 16.33 7.82
C ALA A 328 31.18 15.56 8.67
N PRO A 329 31.90 16.26 9.57
CA PRO A 329 32.80 15.60 10.50
C PRO A 329 32.06 14.60 11.39
N ALA A 330 32.70 13.46 11.67
CA ALA A 330 32.13 12.39 12.48
C ALA A 330 33.01 12.10 13.71
N LYS A 331 32.38 11.95 14.89
CA LYS A 331 33.07 11.57 16.14
C LYS A 331 33.37 10.08 16.23
N VAL A 332 32.59 9.26 15.53
CA VAL A 332 32.80 7.82 15.32
C VAL A 332 32.73 7.54 13.82
N PRO A 333 33.26 6.40 13.33
CA PRO A 333 33.16 6.05 11.92
C PRO A 333 31.71 6.09 11.43
N TYR A 334 31.41 6.92 10.42
CA TYR A 334 30.08 6.97 9.82
C TYR A 334 29.96 5.90 8.74
N THR A 335 29.73 4.67 9.19
CA THR A 335 29.58 3.47 8.35
C THR A 335 28.37 2.68 8.82
N ARG A 336 27.67 2.00 7.91
CA ARG A 336 26.53 1.14 8.26
C ARG A 336 26.90 0.15 9.38
N GLY A 337 26.22 0.22 10.51
CA GLY A 337 26.46 -0.68 11.65
C GLY A 337 26.32 -0.05 13.02
N LEU A 338 26.61 -0.86 14.05
CA LEU A 338 26.53 -0.49 15.46
C LEU A 338 27.87 0.05 15.97
N HIS A 339 27.87 1.26 16.54
CA HIS A 339 29.05 1.93 17.06
C HIS A 339 28.89 2.26 18.53
N LYS A 340 29.87 1.90 19.36
CA LYS A 340 29.89 2.34 20.76
C LYS A 340 30.25 3.82 20.81
N VAL A 341 29.37 4.66 21.37
CA VAL A 341 29.58 6.11 21.46
C VAL A 341 29.97 6.54 22.87
N ALA A 342 29.48 5.86 23.91
CA ALA A 342 29.88 6.08 25.30
C ALA A 342 29.79 4.77 26.09
N ASP A 343 30.01 4.83 27.41
CA ASP A 343 29.94 3.64 28.23
C ASP A 343 28.52 3.05 28.26
N ARG A 344 28.40 1.84 27.69
CA ARG A 344 27.14 1.12 27.51
C ARG A 344 26.07 1.94 26.75
N VAL A 345 26.51 2.78 25.81
CA VAL A 345 25.65 3.52 24.89
C VAL A 345 26.18 3.36 23.47
N TRP A 346 25.29 3.02 22.54
CA TRP A 346 25.62 2.75 21.13
C TRP A 346 24.70 3.54 20.20
N ALA A 347 25.23 3.87 19.02
CA ALA A 347 24.48 4.39 17.89
C ALA A 347 24.51 3.38 16.75
N TRP A 348 23.35 3.05 16.20
CA TRP A 348 23.23 2.41 14.90
C TRP A 348 23.23 3.50 13.84
N THR A 349 24.15 3.45 12.88
CA THR A 349 24.26 4.50 11.86
C THR A 349 24.05 3.98 10.45
N LEU A 350 23.38 4.76 9.60
CA LEU A 350 23.10 4.43 8.18
C LEU A 350 23.55 5.57 7.24
N PRO A 351 24.77 5.51 6.67
CA PRO A 351 25.16 6.44 5.62
C PRO A 351 24.31 6.26 4.35
N ASP A 352 24.03 7.33 3.60
CA ASP A 352 24.58 8.69 3.74
C ASP A 352 23.84 9.59 4.74
N GLY A 353 22.71 9.16 5.31
CA GLY A 353 21.86 9.98 6.18
C GLY A 353 20.86 10.84 5.42
N GLY A 354 20.65 10.56 4.13
CA GLY A 354 19.59 11.17 3.35
C GLY A 354 18.22 10.58 3.70
N TYR A 355 17.25 10.77 2.79
CA TYR A 355 15.90 10.23 2.94
C TYR A 355 15.84 8.77 3.42
N GLY A 356 15.22 8.55 4.58
CA GLY A 356 14.97 7.21 5.13
C GLY A 356 16.17 6.51 5.78
N TRP A 357 17.37 7.11 5.69
CA TRP A 357 18.60 6.55 6.25
C TRP A 357 18.87 7.12 7.65
N SER A 358 17.97 6.83 8.58
CA SER A 358 18.05 7.32 9.95
C SER A 358 19.02 6.51 10.83
N ASN A 359 19.52 7.15 11.88
CA ASN A 359 20.22 6.51 12.98
C ASN A 359 19.24 6.11 14.08
N ALA A 360 19.65 5.13 14.88
CA ALA A 360 18.95 4.71 16.10
C ALA A 360 19.94 4.54 17.26
N GLY A 361 19.43 4.34 18.47
CA GLY A 361 20.23 4.29 19.70
C GLY A 361 19.96 3.08 20.57
N LEU A 362 20.97 2.62 21.30
CA LEU A 362 20.81 1.64 22.38
C LEU A 362 21.50 2.13 23.65
N VAL A 363 20.75 2.19 24.75
CA VAL A 363 21.24 2.56 26.08
C VAL A 363 21.05 1.36 27.00
N ALA A 364 22.14 0.74 27.47
CA ALA A 364 22.05 -0.44 28.35
C ALA A 364 22.38 -0.09 29.80
N GLY A 365 21.54 -0.52 30.73
CA GLY A 365 21.83 -0.62 32.15
C GLY A 365 21.89 -2.08 32.60
N ASP A 366 21.84 -2.32 33.91
CA ASP A 366 21.97 -3.66 34.49
C ASP A 366 20.70 -4.48 34.30
N GLY A 367 20.74 -5.40 33.33
CA GLY A 367 19.64 -6.32 33.02
C GLY A 367 18.49 -5.70 32.21
N ALA A 368 18.64 -4.47 31.71
CA ALA A 368 17.64 -3.80 30.88
C ALA A 368 18.31 -2.81 29.91
N SER A 369 17.68 -2.59 28.76
CA SER A 369 18.08 -1.60 27.76
C SER A 369 16.90 -0.78 27.26
N LEU A 370 17.17 0.46 26.90
CA LEU A 370 16.29 1.34 26.15
C LEU A 370 16.75 1.40 24.70
N LEU A 371 15.86 1.07 23.77
CA LEU A 371 16.02 1.37 22.34
C LEU A 371 15.53 2.80 22.07
N VAL A 372 16.24 3.55 21.22
CA VAL A 372 15.79 4.85 20.71
C VAL A 372 15.59 4.71 19.21
N ASP A 373 14.31 4.77 18.80
CA ASP A 373 13.80 4.59 17.45
C ASP A 373 13.98 3.20 16.83
N THR A 374 13.10 2.88 15.88
CA THR A 374 13.31 1.81 14.89
C THR A 374 13.66 2.42 13.53
N LEU A 375 13.58 1.66 12.44
CA LEU A 375 14.04 2.11 11.11
C LEU A 375 12.93 2.02 10.06
N PHE A 376 13.23 2.54 8.86
CA PHE A 376 12.22 2.82 7.81
C PHE A 376 11.52 1.61 7.22
N ASP A 377 12.16 0.45 7.29
CA ASP A 377 11.55 -0.80 6.91
C ASP A 377 11.90 -1.94 7.89
N LEU A 378 11.27 -3.09 7.66
CA LEU A 378 11.43 -4.27 8.48
C LEU A 378 12.79 -4.95 8.28
N ALA A 379 13.43 -4.79 7.12
CA ALA A 379 14.71 -5.42 6.84
C ALA A 379 15.84 -4.72 7.60
N LEU A 380 15.88 -3.39 7.51
CA LEU A 380 16.81 -2.53 8.24
C LEU A 380 16.65 -2.69 9.75
N THR A 381 15.41 -2.68 10.24
CA THR A 381 15.15 -2.85 11.67
C THR A 381 15.61 -4.22 12.17
N ARG A 382 15.38 -5.31 11.41
CA ARG A 382 15.90 -6.65 11.79
C ARG A 382 17.42 -6.68 11.85
N GLU A 383 18.08 -6.12 10.85
CA GLU A 383 19.55 -6.05 10.83
C GLU A 383 20.11 -5.30 12.04
N MET A 384 19.51 -4.17 12.39
CA MET A 384 19.88 -3.40 13.58
C MET A 384 19.69 -4.22 14.86
N LEU A 385 18.51 -4.82 15.05
CA LEU A 385 18.21 -5.63 16.25
C LEU A 385 19.14 -6.85 16.35
N ASP A 386 19.49 -7.47 15.23
CA ASP A 386 20.45 -8.57 15.18
C ASP A 386 21.87 -8.13 15.58
N ALA A 387 22.30 -6.95 15.13
CA ALA A 387 23.58 -6.39 15.52
C ALA A 387 23.64 -5.98 17.01
N MET A 388 22.50 -5.60 17.60
CA MET A 388 22.36 -5.28 19.02
C MET A 388 22.25 -6.52 19.92
N ARG A 389 21.91 -7.69 19.36
CA ARG A 389 21.69 -8.96 20.08
C ARG A 389 22.79 -9.33 21.09
N PRO A 390 24.10 -9.22 20.78
CA PRO A 390 25.15 -9.58 21.74
C PRO A 390 25.13 -8.73 23.03
N ILE A 391 24.53 -7.54 23.00
CA ILE A 391 24.34 -6.67 24.16
C ILE A 391 23.02 -7.02 24.85
N THR A 392 21.96 -7.18 24.06
CA THR A 392 20.59 -7.36 24.57
C THR A 392 20.32 -8.76 25.12
N GLU A 393 21.17 -9.74 24.86
CA GLU A 393 21.15 -11.04 25.55
C GLU A 393 21.43 -10.89 27.06
N ALA A 394 22.31 -9.97 27.45
CA ALA A 394 22.63 -9.69 28.85
C ALA A 394 21.77 -8.58 29.46
N ALA A 395 21.33 -7.63 28.64
CA ALA A 395 20.46 -6.52 29.03
C ALA A 395 19.31 -6.36 28.02
N PRO A 396 18.24 -7.16 28.13
CA PRO A 396 17.12 -7.15 27.19
C PRO A 396 16.53 -5.76 26.98
N ILE A 397 16.04 -5.49 25.77
CA ILE A 397 15.27 -4.27 25.50
C ILE A 397 13.96 -4.39 26.29
N THR A 398 13.74 -3.50 27.26
CA THR A 398 12.51 -3.45 28.06
C THR A 398 11.63 -2.29 27.63
N ASP A 399 12.25 -1.23 27.12
CA ASP A 399 11.59 -0.01 26.71
C ASP A 399 12.14 0.44 25.36
N ALA A 400 11.30 1.08 24.56
CA ALA A 400 11.71 1.80 23.35
C ALA A 400 11.11 3.20 23.37
N LEU A 401 11.92 4.24 23.13
CA LEU A 401 11.39 5.57 22.84
C LEU A 401 11.32 5.76 21.32
N ILE A 402 10.17 6.22 20.86
CA ILE A 402 9.98 6.74 19.51
C ILE A 402 10.03 8.26 19.59
N THR A 403 11.01 8.85 18.91
CA THR A 403 11.30 10.28 19.00
C THR A 403 10.24 11.13 18.31
N HIS A 404 9.76 10.69 17.14
CA HIS A 404 8.75 11.38 16.33
C HIS A 404 8.07 10.41 15.35
N SER A 405 7.08 10.89 14.59
CA SER A 405 6.13 10.03 13.87
C SER A 405 6.57 9.56 12.49
N ASN A 406 7.74 9.95 12.00
CA ASN A 406 8.16 9.57 10.65
C ASN A 406 8.39 8.05 10.54
N GLY A 407 8.21 7.53 9.33
CA GLY A 407 8.33 6.11 9.05
C GLY A 407 9.70 5.53 9.38
N ASP A 408 10.76 6.32 9.14
CA ASP A 408 12.15 5.97 9.40
C ASP A 408 12.52 5.89 10.89
N HIS A 409 11.55 6.12 11.77
CA HIS A 409 11.70 5.95 13.22
C HIS A 409 10.65 4.99 13.82
N THR A 410 9.61 4.60 13.04
CA THR A 410 8.40 3.95 13.56
C THR A 410 8.02 2.63 12.87
N HIS A 411 8.37 2.45 11.59
CA HIS A 411 7.89 1.31 10.80
C HIS A 411 8.40 -0.05 11.31
N GLY A 412 9.55 -0.05 11.98
CA GLY A 412 10.12 -1.24 12.60
C GLY A 412 9.49 -1.65 13.93
N ASN A 413 8.63 -0.83 14.54
CA ASN A 413 8.10 -1.05 15.89
C ASN A 413 7.43 -2.43 16.07
N GLN A 414 6.81 -2.96 15.03
CA GLN A 414 6.17 -4.29 15.05
C GLN A 414 7.13 -5.45 15.33
N LEU A 415 8.43 -5.25 15.14
CA LEU A 415 9.46 -6.28 15.35
C LEU A 415 9.90 -6.34 16.81
N LEU A 416 9.54 -5.35 17.63
CA LEU A 416 9.78 -5.37 19.06
C LEU A 416 8.85 -6.39 19.71
N ASP A 417 9.38 -7.16 20.67
CA ASP A 417 8.58 -8.13 21.42
C ASP A 417 7.41 -7.43 22.13
N ALA A 418 6.29 -8.15 22.30
CA ALA A 418 5.09 -7.59 22.94
C ALA A 418 5.33 -7.14 24.39
N SER A 419 6.38 -7.66 25.05
CA SER A 419 6.79 -7.23 26.39
C SER A 419 7.58 -5.92 26.43
N VAL A 420 8.10 -5.44 25.29
CA VAL A 420 8.78 -4.13 25.20
C VAL A 420 7.73 -3.03 25.31
N ARG A 421 7.88 -2.11 26.26
CA ARG A 421 7.01 -0.95 26.39
C ARG A 421 7.46 0.16 25.44
N ILE A 422 6.59 0.58 24.53
CA ILE A 422 6.86 1.70 23.62
C ILE A 422 6.40 3.01 24.26
N LEU A 423 7.32 3.96 24.34
CA LEU A 423 7.15 5.31 24.85
C LEU A 423 7.16 6.29 23.68
N ALA A 424 6.29 7.29 23.70
CA ALA A 424 6.33 8.41 22.74
C ALA A 424 5.69 9.66 23.34
N ALA A 425 5.98 10.84 22.81
CA ALA A 425 5.18 12.01 23.13
C ALA A 425 3.73 11.83 22.64
N ARG A 426 2.76 12.48 23.29
CA ARG A 426 1.34 12.34 22.90
C ARG A 426 1.11 12.71 21.44
N GLY A 427 1.67 13.83 20.98
CA GLY A 427 1.55 14.26 19.58
C GLY A 427 2.14 13.24 18.59
N THR A 428 3.26 12.60 18.94
CA THR A 428 3.88 11.55 18.14
C THR A 428 2.94 10.34 18.00
N ALA A 429 2.34 9.89 19.10
CA ALA A 429 1.39 8.77 19.08
C ALA A 429 0.12 9.11 18.29
N GLU A 430 -0.37 10.35 18.39
CA GLU A 430 -1.50 10.85 17.61
C GLU A 430 -1.19 10.90 16.11
N GLU A 431 0.00 11.35 15.71
CA GLU A 431 0.44 11.35 14.31
C GLU A 431 0.70 9.94 13.78
N ILE A 432 1.21 8.99 14.56
CA ILE A 432 1.33 7.59 14.13
C ILE A 432 -0.07 6.99 13.86
N ALA A 433 -1.07 7.35 14.67
CA ALA A 433 -2.42 6.81 14.53
C ALA A 433 -3.19 7.35 13.30
N HIS A 434 -2.88 8.57 12.86
CA HIS A 434 -3.64 9.27 11.80
C HIS A 434 -2.78 9.73 10.62
N GLY A 435 -1.49 9.43 10.65
CA GLY A 435 -0.52 9.83 9.65
C GLY A 435 -0.60 8.99 8.38
N MET A 436 0.29 9.30 7.45
CA MET A 436 0.39 8.59 6.19
C MET A 436 0.68 7.10 6.41
N ALA A 437 -0.21 6.24 5.91
CA ALA A 437 -0.02 4.80 5.99
C ALA A 437 1.24 4.34 5.21
N PRO A 438 2.01 3.36 5.70
CA PRO A 438 3.22 2.87 5.03
C PRO A 438 2.98 2.44 3.58
N GLU A 439 1.78 1.95 3.27
CA GLU A 439 1.37 1.56 1.93
C GLU A 439 1.39 2.75 0.96
N MET A 440 1.17 3.98 1.41
CA MET A 440 1.27 5.16 0.55
C MET A 440 2.71 5.42 0.10
N LEU A 441 3.71 5.06 0.91
CA LEU A 441 5.12 5.15 0.48
C LEU A 441 5.46 4.09 -0.56
N ALA A 442 4.79 2.92 -0.54
CA ALA A 442 4.87 1.96 -1.64
C ALA A 442 4.30 2.56 -2.94
N MET A 443 3.25 3.41 -2.89
CA MET A 443 2.76 4.16 -4.07
C MET A 443 3.88 4.91 -4.75
N VAL A 444 4.67 5.62 -3.94
CA VAL A 444 5.69 6.55 -4.43
C VAL A 444 6.76 5.80 -5.23
N GLN A 445 6.99 4.52 -4.91
CA GLN A 445 7.91 3.65 -5.62
C GLN A 445 7.38 3.19 -6.99
N THR A 446 6.07 2.97 -7.13
CA THR A 446 5.45 2.42 -8.35
C THR A 446 4.81 3.47 -9.26
N ALA A 447 4.46 4.63 -8.71
CA ALA A 447 3.76 5.69 -9.42
C ALA A 447 4.62 6.30 -10.54
N ASN A 448 3.95 6.66 -11.64
CA ASN A 448 4.54 7.51 -12.67
C ASN A 448 4.21 8.97 -12.35
N LEU A 449 5.16 9.67 -11.73
CA LEU A 449 5.05 11.07 -11.33
C LEU A 449 5.59 12.02 -12.41
N GLY A 450 5.73 11.53 -13.65
CA GLY A 450 6.33 12.29 -14.76
C GLY A 450 7.86 12.16 -14.81
N PRO A 451 8.50 12.80 -15.81
CA PRO A 451 9.90 12.52 -16.16
C PRO A 451 10.94 13.00 -15.13
N VAL A 452 10.56 13.92 -14.22
CA VAL A 452 11.46 14.47 -13.19
C VAL A 452 11.22 13.81 -11.83
N ALA A 453 9.97 13.77 -11.37
CA ALA A 453 9.66 13.26 -10.04
C ALA A 453 9.74 11.73 -9.95
N THR A 454 9.49 10.98 -11.03
CA THR A 454 9.61 9.51 -11.01
C THR A 454 11.04 9.03 -10.71
N PRO A 455 12.09 9.47 -11.44
CA PRO A 455 13.45 9.06 -11.10
C PRO A 455 13.89 9.57 -9.72
N TYR A 456 13.45 10.78 -9.31
CA TYR A 456 13.71 11.30 -7.96
C TYR A 456 13.12 10.38 -6.88
N ALA A 457 11.82 10.05 -6.99
CA ALA A 457 11.15 9.17 -6.03
C ALA A 457 11.80 7.77 -5.97
N ARG A 458 12.20 7.22 -7.11
CA ARG A 458 12.90 5.93 -7.18
C ARG A 458 14.28 5.98 -6.54
N ASP A 459 15.03 7.06 -6.74
CA ASP A 459 16.34 7.29 -6.12
C ASP A 459 16.22 7.40 -4.59
N ARG A 460 15.19 8.10 -4.09
CA ARG A 460 15.05 8.35 -2.64
C ARG A 460 14.38 7.23 -1.87
N PHE A 461 13.39 6.57 -2.47
CA PHE A 461 12.56 5.61 -1.75
C PHE A 461 12.69 4.20 -2.29
N GLY A 462 13.20 3.98 -3.51
CA GLY A 462 13.25 2.67 -4.16
C GLY A 462 14.17 1.63 -3.51
N HIS A 463 14.91 2.03 -2.47
CA HIS A 463 15.80 1.16 -1.70
C HIS A 463 15.13 0.44 -0.52
N PHE A 464 13.91 0.85 -0.15
CA PHE A 464 13.21 0.37 1.04
C PHE A 464 12.05 -0.56 0.69
N GLU A 465 11.70 -1.45 1.62
CA GLU A 465 10.54 -2.36 1.47
C GLU A 465 9.40 -1.98 2.41
N PHE A 466 8.37 -1.30 1.89
CA PHE A 466 7.23 -0.86 2.72
C PHE A 466 6.12 -1.92 2.88
N GLY A 467 6.18 -3.02 2.12
CA GLY A 467 5.19 -4.09 2.18
C GLY A 467 5.20 -4.85 3.51
N GLY A 468 4.00 -5.14 4.03
CA GLY A 468 3.83 -5.94 5.25
C GLY A 468 4.09 -5.21 6.57
N ILE A 469 4.27 -3.88 6.52
CA ILE A 469 4.35 -3.03 7.71
C ILE A 469 2.95 -2.87 8.31
N THR A 470 2.83 -3.13 9.60
CA THR A 470 1.68 -2.86 10.46
C THR A 470 2.16 -1.96 11.58
N LEU A 471 1.63 -0.75 11.66
CA LEU A 471 2.07 0.23 12.66
C LEU A 471 1.77 -0.28 14.08
N ARG A 472 2.80 -0.35 14.92
CA ARG A 472 2.69 -0.55 16.37
C ARG A 472 2.94 0.79 17.06
N ASN A 473 1.90 1.31 17.71
CA ASN A 473 1.93 2.61 18.37
C ASN A 473 2.45 2.51 19.83
N ALA A 474 2.56 3.64 20.51
CA ALA A 474 3.02 3.74 21.89
C ALA A 474 2.07 3.08 22.89
N ASP A 475 2.66 2.38 23.86
CA ASP A 475 1.97 1.78 25.01
C ASP A 475 1.77 2.82 26.14
N GLN A 476 2.66 3.81 26.21
CA GLN A 476 2.60 4.91 27.18
C GLN A 476 3.03 6.22 26.52
N THR A 477 2.27 7.28 26.77
CA THR A 477 2.58 8.63 26.27
C THR A 477 3.00 9.59 27.36
N PHE A 478 3.71 10.67 26.98
CA PHE A 478 4.03 11.81 27.84
C PHE A 478 3.87 13.13 27.09
N ASP A 479 3.76 14.25 27.81
CA ASP A 479 3.53 15.56 27.18
C ASP A 479 4.80 16.37 27.01
N TYR A 480 5.59 16.53 28.10
CA TYR A 480 6.75 17.42 28.14
C TYR A 480 8.04 16.70 28.50
N GLU A 481 8.05 16.00 29.64
CA GLU A 481 9.20 15.27 30.12
C GLU A 481 8.81 13.91 30.69
N LEU A 482 9.71 12.95 30.57
CA LEU A 482 9.61 11.64 31.21
C LEU A 482 11.01 11.18 31.60
N THR A 483 11.20 10.81 32.86
CA THR A 483 12.43 10.17 33.33
C THR A 483 12.15 8.72 33.64
N ILE A 484 13.00 7.81 33.14
CA ILE A 484 12.93 6.39 33.47
C ILE A 484 14.26 5.89 34.05
N ASP A 485 14.17 4.76 34.75
CA ASP A 485 15.32 3.97 35.16
C ASP A 485 15.48 2.78 34.21
N VAL A 486 16.65 2.67 33.59
CA VAL A 486 17.04 1.56 32.72
C VAL A 486 18.11 0.77 33.46
N GLY A 487 17.72 -0.20 34.29
CA GLY A 487 18.65 -1.05 35.03
C GLY A 487 19.63 -0.26 35.91
N GLY A 488 19.13 0.70 36.69
CA GLY A 488 19.92 1.58 37.56
C GLY A 488 20.49 2.83 36.87
N ARG A 489 20.25 3.00 35.56
CA ARG A 489 20.68 4.19 34.79
C ARG A 489 19.50 5.12 34.55
N ARG A 490 19.66 6.38 34.97
CA ARG A 490 18.69 7.45 34.69
C ARG A 490 18.74 7.84 33.22
N VAL A 491 17.57 7.87 32.58
CA VAL A 491 17.39 8.41 31.22
C VAL A 491 16.27 9.44 31.24
N ASP A 492 16.55 10.64 30.73
CA ASP A 492 15.61 11.75 30.64
C ASP A 492 15.14 11.93 29.19
N MET A 493 13.83 12.02 28.99
CA MET A 493 13.19 12.22 27.69
C MET A 493 12.49 13.58 27.71
N LEU A 494 12.71 14.39 26.68
CA LEU A 494 12.15 15.73 26.57
C LEU A 494 11.45 15.86 25.23
N ASN A 495 10.16 16.19 25.24
CA ASN A 495 9.45 16.59 24.03
C ASN A 495 9.65 18.09 23.80
N LEU A 496 10.37 18.42 22.73
CA LEU A 496 10.74 19.78 22.34
C LEU A 496 9.91 20.29 21.14
N GLY A 497 9.00 19.46 20.63
CA GLY A 497 8.10 19.81 19.55
C GLY A 497 6.92 20.69 19.98
N PRO A 498 6.09 21.17 19.02
CA PRO A 498 6.19 20.88 17.58
C PRO A 498 7.37 21.62 16.93
N ALA A 499 8.09 20.93 16.06
CA ALA A 499 9.24 21.44 15.32
C ALA A 499 9.38 20.73 13.96
N HIS A 500 9.99 19.55 13.93
CA HIS A 500 10.10 18.75 12.71
C HIS A 500 8.72 18.14 12.38
N THR A 501 8.10 17.51 13.37
CA THR A 501 6.73 16.99 13.37
C THR A 501 5.87 17.67 14.45
N ALA A 502 4.64 17.19 14.72
CA ALA A 502 3.81 17.77 15.76
C ALA A 502 4.37 17.53 17.19
N ALA A 503 5.22 16.53 17.38
CA ALA A 503 5.97 16.33 18.60
C ALA A 503 7.30 15.62 18.34
N ASP A 504 8.38 16.17 18.89
CA ASP A 504 9.75 15.75 18.62
C ASP A 504 10.51 15.59 19.94
N SER A 505 10.81 14.34 20.29
CA SER A 505 11.44 13.99 21.55
C SER A 505 12.93 13.74 21.42
N VAL A 506 13.67 14.09 22.46
CA VAL A 506 15.11 13.80 22.59
C VAL A 506 15.39 12.96 23.84
N VAL A 507 16.46 12.17 23.81
CA VAL A 507 16.88 11.32 24.93
C VAL A 507 18.22 11.77 25.47
N HIS A 508 18.27 12.17 26.73
CA HIS A 508 19.49 12.53 27.42
C HIS A 508 19.87 11.44 28.44
N VAL A 509 21.13 11.01 28.38
CA VAL A 509 21.74 10.02 29.28
C VAL A 509 22.86 10.72 30.06
N PRO A 510 22.55 11.35 31.22
CA PRO A 510 23.47 12.31 31.85
C PRO A 510 24.78 11.70 32.34
N ASP A 511 24.76 10.46 32.85
CA ASP A 511 25.97 9.79 33.34
C ASP A 511 26.95 9.45 32.21
N ALA A 512 26.42 9.17 31.01
CA ALA A 512 27.20 8.87 29.82
C ALA A 512 27.56 10.11 28.98
N GLY A 513 26.90 11.25 29.23
CA GLY A 513 27.07 12.48 28.44
C GLY A 513 26.61 12.33 26.99
N VAL A 514 25.52 11.58 26.77
CA VAL A 514 24.98 11.32 25.42
C VAL A 514 23.59 11.93 25.26
N LEU A 515 23.37 12.58 24.13
CA LEU A 515 22.06 13.06 23.67
C LEU A 515 21.68 12.40 22.35
N PHE A 516 20.51 11.78 22.28
CA PHE A 516 19.89 11.37 21.02
C PHE A 516 18.87 12.42 20.61
N GLY A 517 19.06 13.02 19.42
CA GLY A 517 18.28 14.17 18.98
C GLY A 517 17.07 13.85 18.10
N GLY A 518 16.91 12.61 17.62
CA GLY A 518 15.98 12.28 16.55
C GLY A 518 16.12 13.26 15.36
N ASP A 519 15.03 13.50 14.66
CA ASP A 519 15.03 14.41 13.50
C ASP A 519 14.97 15.89 13.90
N LEU A 520 15.20 16.24 15.17
CA LEU A 520 15.61 17.61 15.47
C LEU A 520 17.03 17.91 14.98
N LEU A 521 17.80 16.89 14.60
CA LEU A 521 19.18 17.03 14.13
C LEU A 521 19.44 16.27 12.83
N PHE A 522 19.81 17.01 11.79
CA PHE A 522 20.31 16.52 10.51
C PHE A 522 21.73 17.05 10.31
N ILE A 523 22.74 16.18 10.37
CA ILE A 523 24.15 16.58 10.34
C ILE A 523 24.74 16.37 8.95
N GLY A 524 25.07 17.46 8.25
CA GLY A 524 25.50 17.39 6.85
C GLY A 524 24.38 17.05 5.86
N CYS A 525 23.14 17.03 6.34
CA CYS A 525 21.93 16.83 5.57
C CYS A 525 20.99 18.00 5.85
N THR A 526 20.23 18.42 4.84
CA THR A 526 19.29 19.54 4.98
C THR A 526 18.11 19.10 5.86
N PRO A 527 17.81 19.81 6.97
CA PRO A 527 16.61 19.57 7.77
C PRO A 527 15.34 19.77 6.93
N ILE A 528 14.26 19.10 7.29
CA ILE A 528 12.95 19.30 6.68
C ILE A 528 11.91 19.65 7.74
N VAL A 529 11.14 20.70 7.53
CA VAL A 529 10.13 21.19 8.48
C VAL A 529 8.76 20.73 7.99
N TRP A 530 8.18 19.68 8.59
CA TRP A 530 6.84 19.22 8.21
C TRP A 530 5.75 19.98 8.96
N ALA A 531 5.93 20.20 10.26
CA ALA A 531 4.96 20.89 11.11
C ALA A 531 5.36 22.34 11.41
N GLY A 532 6.59 22.56 11.88
CA GLY A 532 7.02 23.85 12.41
C GLY A 532 6.31 24.22 13.73
N PRO A 533 6.38 25.50 14.15
CA PRO A 533 7.07 26.59 13.46
C PRO A 533 8.60 26.51 13.59
N ILE A 534 9.33 27.05 12.61
CA ILE A 534 10.81 27.07 12.61
C ILE A 534 11.39 27.68 13.90
N ALA A 535 10.73 28.71 14.43
CA ALA A 535 11.14 29.36 15.68
C ALA A 535 11.10 28.42 16.89
N ASN A 536 10.22 27.41 16.92
CA ASN A 536 10.21 26.39 17.98
C ASN A 536 11.43 25.49 17.87
N TRP A 537 11.79 25.05 16.66
CA TRP A 537 12.94 24.21 16.43
C TRP A 537 14.26 24.91 16.81
N ILE A 538 14.38 26.22 16.54
CA ILE A 538 15.53 27.01 17.02
C ILE A 538 15.61 26.99 18.55
N ARG A 539 14.48 27.10 19.26
CA ARG A 539 14.47 27.00 20.73
C ARG A 539 14.78 25.58 21.20
N ALA A 540 14.33 24.55 20.49
CA ALA A 540 14.69 23.17 20.79
C ALA A 540 16.21 22.97 20.68
N CYS A 541 16.87 23.55 19.67
CA CYS A 541 18.33 23.56 19.57
C CYS A 541 18.99 24.26 20.77
N ASP A 542 18.45 25.39 21.21
CA ASP A 542 18.96 26.11 22.40
C ASP A 542 18.83 25.27 23.67
N VAL A 543 17.71 24.55 23.85
CA VAL A 543 17.52 23.61 24.97
C VAL A 543 18.52 22.46 24.90
N MET A 544 18.70 21.83 23.73
CA MET A 544 19.66 20.73 23.55
C MET A 544 21.10 21.17 23.83
N ILE A 545 21.50 22.37 23.40
CA ILE A 545 22.83 22.94 23.70
C ILE A 545 23.01 23.11 25.22
N ALA A 546 21.95 23.52 25.93
CA ALA A 546 21.99 23.72 27.37
C ALA A 546 22.09 22.42 28.19
N LEU A 547 21.81 21.25 27.59
CA LEU A 547 22.02 19.95 28.23
C LEU A 547 23.51 19.59 28.36
N ASP A 548 24.39 20.27 27.61
CA ASP A 548 25.85 20.13 27.68
C ASP A 548 26.37 18.69 27.45
N ALA A 549 25.68 17.94 26.58
CA ALA A 549 26.10 16.60 26.19
C ALA A 549 27.26 16.67 25.17
N PRO A 550 28.46 16.12 25.49
CA PRO A 550 29.61 16.14 24.58
C PRO A 550 29.44 15.24 23.34
N ILE A 551 28.51 14.29 23.39
CA ILE A 551 28.24 13.34 22.31
C ILE A 551 26.77 13.43 21.93
N VAL A 552 26.52 13.69 20.66
CA VAL A 552 25.18 13.87 20.12
C VAL A 552 24.97 12.89 18.97
N VAL A 553 23.95 12.05 19.08
CA VAL A 553 23.52 11.13 18.03
C VAL A 553 22.32 11.76 17.32
N PRO A 554 22.48 12.25 16.07
CA PRO A 554 21.38 12.85 15.32
C PRO A 554 20.46 11.75 14.74
N GLY A 555 19.25 12.11 14.33
CA GLY A 555 18.39 11.25 13.52
C GLY A 555 19.00 10.98 12.16
N HIS A 556 19.66 11.96 11.54
CA HIS A 556 20.32 11.80 10.24
C HIS A 556 21.74 12.35 10.25
N GLY A 557 22.68 11.63 9.63
CA GLY A 557 24.08 12.03 9.52
C GLY A 557 24.99 11.46 10.61
N PRO A 558 26.27 11.87 10.66
CA PRO A 558 27.24 11.32 11.61
C PRO A 558 27.02 11.77 13.05
N VAL A 559 27.45 10.93 14.01
CA VAL A 559 27.54 11.30 15.43
C VAL A 559 28.44 12.52 15.59
N THR A 560 27.96 13.50 16.36
CA THR A 560 28.51 14.85 16.46
C THR A 560 28.61 15.30 17.93
N ASP A 561 28.72 16.60 18.15
CA ASP A 561 28.75 17.29 19.43
C ASP A 561 27.87 18.56 19.37
N PRO A 562 27.88 19.45 20.39
CA PRO A 562 27.07 20.67 20.35
C PRO A 562 27.29 21.60 19.14
N ASP A 563 28.41 21.51 18.42
CA ASP A 563 28.62 22.28 17.19
C ASP A 563 27.70 21.80 16.06
N GLY A 564 27.38 20.51 16.01
CA GLY A 564 26.37 19.97 15.10
C GLY A 564 24.98 20.58 15.33
N ILE A 565 24.59 20.74 16.60
CA ILE A 565 23.32 21.39 16.98
C ILE A 565 23.33 22.87 16.55
N ARG A 566 24.45 23.57 16.76
CA ARG A 566 24.60 24.98 16.33
C ARG A 566 24.49 25.12 14.81
N ALA A 567 25.02 24.17 14.04
CA ALA A 567 24.92 24.18 12.58
C ALA A 567 23.46 24.05 12.11
N VAL A 568 22.70 23.11 12.66
CA VAL A 568 21.25 22.95 12.37
C VAL A 568 20.48 24.21 12.74
N ARG A 569 20.72 24.77 13.93
CA ARG A 569 20.12 26.03 14.37
C ARG A 569 20.43 27.19 13.42
N GLY A 570 21.68 27.28 12.95
CA GLY A 570 22.13 28.30 11.99
C GLY A 570 21.40 28.21 10.65
N TYR A 571 21.26 26.99 10.11
CA TYR A 571 20.50 26.73 8.89
C TYR A 571 19.04 27.19 9.02
N LEU A 572 18.37 26.81 10.11
CA LEU A 572 16.97 27.17 10.36
C LEU A 572 16.80 28.70 10.44
N ALA A 573 17.72 29.39 11.10
CA ALA A 573 17.72 30.86 11.17
C ALA A 573 17.96 31.50 9.79
N HIS A 574 18.85 30.92 8.98
CA HIS A 574 19.12 31.38 7.61
C HIS A 574 17.87 31.29 6.72
N VAL A 575 17.19 30.13 6.72
CA VAL A 575 15.95 29.94 5.94
C VAL A 575 14.84 30.87 6.41
N ALA A 576 14.67 31.00 7.73
CA ALA A 576 13.65 31.89 8.30
C ALA A 576 13.88 33.35 7.90
N ALA A 577 15.12 33.84 8.02
CA ALA A 577 15.48 35.20 7.65
C ALA A 577 15.28 35.48 6.15
N HIS A 578 15.66 34.53 5.29
CA HIS A 578 15.44 34.64 3.84
C HIS A 578 13.95 34.71 3.50
N ALA A 579 13.15 33.77 4.03
CA ALA A 579 11.71 33.72 3.76
C ALA A 579 10.99 35.00 4.24
N GLU A 580 11.36 35.53 5.42
CA GLU A 580 10.84 36.80 5.92
C GLU A 580 11.18 37.99 5.03
N ASP A 581 12.42 38.07 4.56
CA ASP A 581 12.84 39.15 3.66
C ASP A 581 12.13 39.08 2.31
N ALA A 582 12.05 37.88 1.73
CA ALA A 582 11.34 37.64 0.48
C ALA A 582 9.85 37.99 0.59
N HIS A 583 9.21 37.61 1.70
CA HIS A 583 7.82 37.94 1.99
C HIS A 583 7.62 39.46 2.10
N ARG A 584 8.49 40.18 2.82
CA ARG A 584 8.44 41.66 2.88
C ARG A 584 8.58 42.33 1.52
N ARG A 585 9.30 41.70 0.58
CA ARG A 585 9.47 42.17 -0.80
C ARG A 585 8.30 41.80 -1.71
N GLY A 586 7.29 41.09 -1.20
CA GLY A 586 6.10 40.69 -1.95
C GLY A 586 6.33 39.51 -2.89
N LEU A 587 7.40 38.73 -2.71
CA LEU A 587 7.62 37.48 -3.45
C LEU A 587 6.69 36.40 -2.91
N SER A 588 6.16 35.58 -3.80
CA SER A 588 5.49 34.33 -3.43
C SER A 588 6.47 33.35 -2.78
N TRP A 589 5.95 32.37 -2.04
CA TRP A 589 6.78 31.36 -1.37
C TRP A 589 7.61 30.54 -2.37
N ALA A 590 7.06 30.27 -3.57
CA ALA A 590 7.75 29.54 -4.62
C ALA A 590 8.92 30.35 -5.21
N GLU A 591 8.72 31.66 -5.47
CA GLU A 591 9.80 32.55 -5.89
C GLU A 591 10.87 32.70 -4.79
N ALA A 592 10.46 32.74 -3.52
CA ALA A 592 11.39 32.76 -2.39
C ALA A 592 12.24 31.47 -2.33
N ALA A 593 11.63 30.30 -2.55
CA ALA A 593 12.35 29.03 -2.59
C ALA A 593 13.32 28.95 -3.77
N ASP A 594 12.97 29.50 -4.93
CA ASP A 594 13.85 29.53 -6.10
C ASP A 594 15.02 30.52 -5.95
N THR A 595 14.85 31.60 -5.17
CA THR A 595 15.87 32.65 -4.99
C THR A 595 16.77 32.46 -3.77
N ILE A 596 16.56 31.41 -2.97
CA ILE A 596 17.40 31.16 -1.80
C ILE A 596 18.82 30.75 -2.21
N GLU A 597 19.79 31.36 -1.54
CA GLU A 597 21.21 31.01 -1.62
C GLU A 597 21.60 30.26 -0.35
N LEU A 598 22.02 29.00 -0.47
CA LEU A 598 22.30 28.14 0.68
C LEU A 598 23.66 28.42 1.35
N GLY A 599 24.56 29.16 0.68
CA GLY A 599 25.85 29.55 1.25
C GLY A 599 26.66 28.35 1.76
N GLU A 600 27.07 28.38 3.02
CA GLU A 600 27.83 27.28 3.66
C GLU A 600 27.06 25.95 3.70
N TYR A 601 25.73 25.98 3.66
CA TYR A 601 24.86 24.80 3.65
C TYR A 601 24.70 24.18 2.25
N ALA A 602 25.25 24.78 1.20
CA ALA A 602 25.11 24.29 -0.18
C ALA A 602 25.74 22.90 -0.42
N THR A 603 26.63 22.46 0.48
CA THR A 603 27.26 21.13 0.42
C THR A 603 26.51 20.06 1.21
N TRP A 604 25.44 20.42 1.91
CA TRP A 604 24.63 19.46 2.64
C TRP A 604 23.79 18.63 1.67
N LEU A 605 23.58 17.36 2.03
CA LEU A 605 22.71 16.48 1.26
C LEU A 605 21.28 17.01 1.25
N ASP A 606 20.54 16.63 0.20
CA ASP A 606 19.10 16.88 0.07
C ASP A 606 18.69 18.36 0.15
N ALA A 607 19.48 19.22 -0.46
CA ALA A 607 19.27 20.67 -0.52
C ALA A 607 17.85 21.07 -0.96
N GLU A 608 17.18 20.25 -1.76
CA GLU A 608 15.81 20.49 -2.21
C GLU A 608 14.77 20.54 -1.09
N ARG A 609 15.07 20.01 0.11
CA ARG A 609 14.22 20.15 1.31
C ARG A 609 13.96 21.61 1.70
N VAL A 610 14.79 22.54 1.23
CA VAL A 610 14.59 23.98 1.40
C VAL A 610 13.24 24.46 0.86
N VAL A 611 12.68 23.81 -0.17
CA VAL A 611 11.36 24.14 -0.73
C VAL A 611 10.29 24.01 0.34
N VAL A 612 10.30 22.91 1.09
CA VAL A 612 9.35 22.66 2.18
C VAL A 612 9.57 23.63 3.33
N ASN A 613 10.83 23.93 3.65
CA ASN A 613 11.16 24.83 4.77
C ASN A 613 10.72 26.27 4.50
N VAL A 614 10.94 26.78 3.28
CA VAL A 614 10.47 28.11 2.87
C VAL A 614 8.95 28.14 2.81
N TYR A 615 8.33 27.10 2.25
CA TYR A 615 6.87 26.95 2.20
C TYR A 615 6.25 27.02 3.60
N GLN A 616 6.75 26.24 4.56
CA GLN A 616 6.23 26.26 5.92
C GLN A 616 6.44 27.61 6.60
N ARG A 617 7.60 28.24 6.41
CA ARG A 617 7.79 29.59 6.96
C ARG A 617 6.79 30.59 6.39
N TYR A 618 6.43 30.47 5.12
CA TYR A 618 5.39 31.30 4.51
C TYR A 618 4.00 31.03 5.11
N ARG A 619 3.65 29.78 5.42
CA ARG A 619 2.41 29.47 6.16
C ARG A 619 2.37 30.07 7.56
N GLU A 620 3.52 30.17 8.22
CA GLU A 620 3.64 30.85 9.52
C GLU A 620 3.46 32.37 9.41
N LEU A 621 3.93 32.98 8.31
CA LEU A 621 3.87 34.43 8.08
C LEU A 621 2.50 34.88 7.53
N ASP A 622 1.90 34.07 6.67
CA ASP A 622 0.60 34.30 6.04
C ASP A 622 -0.29 33.05 6.16
N PRO A 623 -1.23 33.04 7.12
CA PRO A 623 -2.21 31.96 7.28
C PRO A 623 -3.12 31.74 6.06
N GLY A 624 -3.17 32.69 5.11
CA GLY A 624 -3.87 32.54 3.83
C GLY A 624 -3.12 31.67 2.80
N THR A 625 -1.87 31.29 3.06
CA THR A 625 -1.09 30.39 2.20
C THR A 625 -1.76 29.02 2.12
N PRO A 626 -2.15 28.55 0.92
CA PRO A 626 -2.88 27.28 0.77
C PRO A 626 -2.08 26.08 1.32
N PRO A 627 -2.73 25.13 2.00
CA PRO A 627 -2.11 23.85 2.35
C PRO A 627 -1.79 23.08 1.06
N LEU A 628 -0.62 22.42 1.05
CA LEU A 628 -0.16 21.57 -0.02
C LEU A 628 0.03 20.16 0.51
N GLU A 629 -0.36 19.19 -0.31
CA GLU A 629 -0.15 17.78 -0.03
C GLU A 629 1.34 17.42 -0.07
N VAL A 630 1.73 16.42 0.73
CA VAL A 630 3.12 15.94 0.80
C VAL A 630 3.63 15.52 -0.59
N MET A 631 2.80 14.87 -1.40
CA MET A 631 3.18 14.48 -2.75
C MET A 631 3.43 15.66 -3.67
N ALA A 632 2.65 16.74 -3.54
CA ALA A 632 2.88 17.96 -4.32
C ALA A 632 4.21 18.60 -3.93
N LEU A 633 4.52 18.66 -2.63
CA LEU A 633 5.80 19.15 -2.13
C LEU A 633 6.97 18.30 -2.66
N LEU A 634 6.89 16.97 -2.62
CA LEU A 634 7.92 16.08 -3.16
C LEU A 634 8.17 16.31 -4.66
N VAL A 635 7.12 16.51 -5.46
CA VAL A 635 7.26 16.84 -6.89
C VAL A 635 7.98 18.19 -7.05
N MET A 636 7.60 19.20 -6.28
CA MET A 636 8.24 20.52 -6.35
C MET A 636 9.71 20.50 -5.91
N GLN A 637 10.05 19.68 -4.92
CA GLN A 637 11.44 19.41 -4.52
C GLN A 637 12.25 18.78 -5.66
N ALA A 638 11.70 17.76 -6.32
CA ALA A 638 12.35 17.10 -7.46
C ALA A 638 12.60 18.09 -8.61
N GLU A 639 11.61 18.93 -8.93
CA GLU A 639 11.74 19.96 -9.96
C GLU A 639 12.76 21.03 -9.60
N TRP A 640 12.78 21.49 -8.34
CA TRP A 640 13.76 22.46 -7.85
C TRP A 640 15.19 21.90 -7.97
N LEU A 641 15.39 20.64 -7.59
CA LEU A 641 16.69 19.97 -7.69
C LEU A 641 17.13 19.85 -9.15
N ALA A 642 16.23 19.44 -10.04
CA ALA A 642 16.51 19.28 -11.46
C ALA A 642 16.94 20.60 -12.13
N ARG A 643 16.30 21.73 -11.76
CA ARG A 643 16.67 23.07 -12.29
C ARG A 643 18.06 23.54 -11.87
N ARG A 644 18.59 23.05 -10.76
CA ARG A 644 19.88 23.47 -10.18
C ARG A 644 21.02 22.47 -10.41
N SER A 645 20.70 21.27 -10.87
CA SER A 645 21.68 20.21 -11.15
C SER A 645 22.07 20.12 -12.63
N GLY A 646 21.32 20.81 -13.52
CA GLY A 646 21.66 21.00 -14.93
C GLY A 646 22.36 22.34 -15.16
#